data_AF-A0AAU7DFM7-F1
#
_entry.id   AF-A0AAU7DFM7-F1
#
_cell.length_a   1.000
_cell.length_b   1.000
_cell.length_c   1.000
_cell.angle_alpha   90.00
_cell.angle_beta   90.00
_cell.angle_gamma   90.00
#
_symmetry.space_group_name_H-M   'P 1'
#
loop_
_entity.id
_entity.type
_entity.pdbx_description
1 polymer ?
#
loop_
_entity_poly.entity_id
_entity_poly.type
_entity_poly.pdbx_seq_one_letter_code
_entity_poly.pdbx_strand_id
1 'polypeptide(L)'
;MKFRPPVAKRLSIVAFALLLLGLLPSIAAQIPAGHIRVHYHRPDGNYSGWTIYAFDNTTENTGNYSGGPVQVAGSDSFGAFFDVGVTTGAQEVGIIIHNPTASGGDQKDTPNNLFVDPATQGVEYWAYSGIAKLYTSAPNLANPTALLPGYVRVHYHRTDGNYGGWTMYAFYDTTEYGGDYNSGLVPVTNYDAYGAYFDVAVPVSAQNVGLIIHSIYTGAKDTGPNEFVDPATEGFEYWAFTGIGKLYKSAVNLTTPNALLPGYARIHYYRPDGNYSNWTCYAFNDTAEYTGDYNDGLTGVTAFDSYGAYFDISLKPNPQNLGFIIHNISTGAKDPGPNMYLDVATNTEAWAISGNAMVFTTTPTATQILNSLLNIEQAYWIDRQRVALPAQFATSGATYALNSSLNGGLSVTTTGITGGITIPLTAGGSLTADEFARYPQLGSYTVLQLPPDTPLSTLQTALQGQLALSVVGQSGMLQYATGLQFAGVLDDLYYYPGKLGVVFHAGNEQTWSDWPDLENYAVKLKLWAPTAQSVSLLIFDHATDTTPSATVPMIYHNGVWAAGGDINWQGKYYLYSVKVWVSADGAVDTNITSDPYSIDLALNGTKSRITNLESDQTKPNGWDDSNSPRLNSLSDLSLYELHVRDFSVNDLTVPASHRGMYDAFNDQNSNGMKHLRSLAQSGLKAVHILPSFHFASVNEDKTTWIIPSGLAQYPPDGTQQQAAVTASQTNPAYNWGYDPVHFMAPEGSYAINPDNRVSEYRTMVEGLHKAGLRVVEDVVFNHTNAAGESPNSNLDEVVPNYYHRLDANGSLETGSCCADTAAEHKMMEKLMIDTLVLNAKEYKIDGFRFDIMSFEFTYNMQNIQNALQALTPEKDGVDGSKIYLYGEGFNFGDTANNQIGPNASQINLYGYGIGTFNDRIRDGIRGGSPFTDERVQGFATGEFTDPSTFTSGSQSADQQKSQLLQYSDWIDVGLTGNLRDYTFVGSSGGTVTGAEVNYNGQPTGYTKSPIEAVNYASVHDNQDLFDAVQLKSSFTNSIATRARRQVMGMALVTLGQGIPFYQGGDDMLRSKDMDQNSYNSGDWFNKIDWTGQTANWGIGLPIASQNQGQWPLMTPLLSNPAYTPQPANIAYTEAAIQDLLKIRYSSGLFHMATEGEIQQNLTFLNTGPSQIPGLIVMKLDANGGNYGMYKHVLVVFNATTSQVNFTSSTLQGLTLHLHMVQKQSNDPSTRQSSFNLKTGTATVPALTTAVFVAEAN
;
A
#
# COMPACT_ATOMS: atom_id res chain seq x y z
N MET A 1 70.19 9.11 -13.79
CA MET A 1 70.21 8.29 -15.03
C MET A 1 69.56 9.14 -16.12
N LYS A 2 70.29 9.74 -17.08
CA LYS A 2 70.73 9.18 -18.38
C LYS A 2 69.54 8.43 -19.05
N PHE A 3 68.90 8.85 -20.14
CA PHE A 3 69.36 9.54 -21.36
C PHE A 3 68.19 10.31 -22.04
N ARG A 4 68.50 11.51 -22.57
CA ARG A 4 67.88 12.21 -23.74
C ARG A 4 68.05 11.34 -25.02
N PRO A 5 67.44 11.59 -26.20
CA PRO A 5 67.27 12.91 -26.85
C PRO A 5 66.05 12.98 -27.86
N PRO A 6 65.98 13.89 -28.87
CA PRO A 6 65.67 15.32 -28.68
C PRO A 6 64.90 16.01 -29.87
N VAL A 7 64.81 17.35 -29.77
CA VAL A 7 64.80 18.39 -30.83
C VAL A 7 63.44 18.71 -31.52
N ALA A 8 62.81 19.87 -31.27
CA ALA A 8 63.06 21.24 -31.82
C ALA A 8 62.78 21.34 -33.35
N LYS A 9 62.25 22.41 -33.97
CA LYS A 9 62.20 23.86 -33.73
C LYS A 9 61.34 24.48 -34.87
N ARG A 10 60.44 25.45 -34.58
CA ARG A 10 60.45 26.88 -35.01
C ARG A 10 60.17 27.28 -36.47
N LEU A 11 59.26 28.29 -36.59
CA LEU A 11 59.25 29.50 -37.46
C LEU A 11 59.11 29.28 -38.99
N SER A 12 58.52 30.12 -39.85
CA SER A 12 57.88 31.44 -39.79
C SER A 12 57.44 31.84 -41.22
N ILE A 13 56.38 32.65 -41.35
CA ILE A 13 56.22 33.83 -42.27
C ILE A 13 55.96 33.62 -43.80
N VAL A 14 54.71 33.96 -44.19
CA VAL A 14 54.20 34.98 -45.17
C VAL A 14 54.72 35.07 -46.64
N ALA A 15 53.71 35.23 -47.53
CA ALA A 15 53.61 36.06 -48.76
C ALA A 15 53.70 35.45 -50.19
N PHE A 16 52.52 35.42 -50.82
CA PHE A 16 52.10 36.10 -52.07
C PHE A 16 52.70 35.79 -53.46
N ALA A 17 51.74 35.55 -54.38
CA ALA A 17 51.62 36.02 -55.78
C ALA A 17 51.91 35.07 -56.98
N LEU A 18 50.79 34.73 -57.65
CA LEU A 18 50.50 34.66 -59.10
C LEU A 18 51.31 33.72 -60.04
N LEU A 19 50.59 32.84 -60.76
CA LEU A 19 50.28 33.05 -62.19
C LEU A 19 49.17 32.09 -62.73
N LEU A 20 48.40 32.60 -63.67
CA LEU A 20 47.32 31.99 -64.48
C LEU A 20 47.75 30.74 -65.29
N LEU A 21 46.79 29.84 -65.57
CA LEU A 21 46.61 29.22 -66.90
C LEU A 21 45.27 28.46 -67.04
N GLY A 22 44.47 28.82 -68.05
CA GLY A 22 43.80 27.87 -68.96
C GLY A 22 42.37 27.41 -68.65
N LEU A 23 41.37 28.12 -69.17
CA LEU A 23 40.02 27.63 -69.46
C LEU A 23 40.00 26.96 -70.86
N LEU A 24 39.50 25.72 -70.95
CA LEU A 24 38.90 25.15 -72.16
C LEU A 24 37.56 24.49 -71.76
N PRO A 25 36.43 24.83 -72.40
CA PRO A 25 35.16 24.13 -72.18
C PRO A 25 35.20 22.78 -72.91
N SER A 26 34.90 21.68 -72.21
CA SER A 26 34.67 20.38 -72.85
C SER A 26 33.38 20.44 -73.64
N ILE A 27 33.46 20.24 -74.95
CA ILE A 27 32.29 20.01 -75.82
C ILE A 27 31.73 18.64 -75.43
N ALA A 28 30.47 18.57 -74.96
CA ALA A 28 29.80 17.30 -74.69
C ALA A 28 29.77 16.45 -75.97
N ALA A 29 30.22 15.20 -75.90
CA ALA A 29 30.22 14.29 -77.05
C ALA A 29 28.78 14.01 -77.49
N GLN A 30 28.45 14.27 -78.76
CA GLN A 30 27.10 14.07 -79.30
C GLN A 30 26.69 12.59 -79.25
N ILE A 31 25.46 12.28 -78.85
CA ILE A 31 24.93 10.90 -78.85
C ILE A 31 24.88 10.38 -80.30
N PRO A 32 25.45 9.20 -80.60
CA PRO A 32 25.40 8.64 -81.95
C PRO A 32 23.96 8.48 -82.47
N ALA A 33 23.75 8.72 -83.77
CA ALA A 33 22.42 8.56 -84.36
C ALA A 33 21.91 7.12 -84.18
N GLY A 34 20.66 6.96 -83.75
CA GLY A 34 20.05 5.66 -83.47
C GLY A 34 20.49 5.02 -82.14
N HIS A 35 21.04 5.78 -81.19
CA HIS A 35 21.40 5.29 -79.85
C HIS A 35 20.64 6.06 -78.75
N ILE A 36 20.48 5.42 -77.59
CA ILE A 36 20.22 6.09 -76.32
C ILE A 36 21.50 6.13 -75.49
N ARG A 37 21.64 7.14 -74.62
CA ARG A 37 22.75 7.24 -73.67
C ARG A 37 22.27 7.00 -72.26
N VAL A 38 22.97 6.14 -71.53
CA VAL A 38 22.77 5.90 -70.09
C VAL A 38 24.00 6.37 -69.33
N HIS A 39 23.85 7.42 -68.55
CA HIS A 39 24.85 7.93 -67.63
C HIS A 39 24.78 7.18 -66.31
N TYR A 40 25.90 6.71 -65.79
CA TYR A 40 26.00 5.88 -64.60
C TYR A 40 26.98 6.50 -63.61
N HIS A 41 26.45 6.92 -62.46
CA HIS A 41 27.25 7.46 -61.37
C HIS A 41 27.55 6.38 -60.34
N ARG A 42 28.84 6.22 -60.02
CA ARG A 42 29.29 5.42 -58.88
C ARG A 42 30.00 6.34 -57.89
N PRO A 43 29.62 6.33 -56.60
CA PRO A 43 30.28 7.16 -55.58
C PRO A 43 31.78 6.87 -55.43
N ASP A 44 32.19 5.62 -55.68
CA ASP A 44 33.59 5.19 -55.61
C ASP A 44 34.42 5.60 -56.85
N GLY A 45 33.79 6.14 -57.88
CA GLY A 45 34.42 6.51 -59.15
C GLY A 45 35.03 5.34 -59.93
N ASN A 46 34.81 4.09 -59.51
CA ASN A 46 35.41 2.90 -60.11
C ASN A 46 34.45 2.21 -61.08
N TYR A 47 34.63 2.48 -62.36
CA TYR A 47 33.82 1.89 -63.44
C TYR A 47 34.46 0.66 -64.09
N SER A 48 35.58 0.17 -63.55
CA SER A 48 36.31 -0.95 -64.14
C SER A 48 35.46 -2.22 -64.15
N GLY A 49 35.28 -2.81 -65.34
CA GLY A 49 34.50 -4.03 -65.55
C GLY A 49 32.99 -3.84 -65.65
N TRP A 50 32.45 -2.63 -65.38
CA TRP A 50 31.01 -2.36 -65.46
C TRP A 50 30.54 -2.17 -66.90
N THR A 51 29.43 -2.83 -67.24
CA THR A 51 28.85 -2.88 -68.59
C THR A 51 27.33 -2.84 -68.55
N ILE A 52 26.70 -2.54 -69.70
CA ILE A 52 25.25 -2.68 -69.87
C ILE A 52 24.93 -3.91 -70.75
N TYR A 53 24.05 -4.76 -70.25
CA TYR A 53 23.30 -5.69 -71.07
C TYR A 53 21.96 -5.05 -71.45
N ALA A 54 21.76 -4.82 -72.74
CA ALA A 54 20.56 -4.19 -73.26
C ALA A 54 19.74 -5.19 -74.11
N PHE A 55 18.44 -5.25 -73.86
CA PHE A 55 17.52 -6.19 -74.50
C PHE A 55 16.21 -5.48 -74.85
N ASP A 56 15.43 -6.06 -75.76
CA ASP A 56 14.17 -5.49 -76.30
C ASP A 56 14.34 -4.16 -77.08
N ASN A 57 13.89 -4.16 -78.33
CA ASN A 57 14.02 -3.04 -79.29
C ASN A 57 15.43 -2.40 -79.41
N THR A 58 16.50 -3.13 -79.07
CA THR A 58 17.90 -2.69 -79.22
C THR A 58 18.58 -3.30 -80.46
N THR A 59 19.61 -2.64 -80.99
CA THR A 59 20.51 -3.25 -82.01
C THR A 59 21.58 -4.14 -81.39
N GLU A 60 21.74 -4.08 -80.07
CA GLU A 60 22.71 -4.84 -79.27
C GLU A 60 22.16 -6.18 -78.77
N ASN A 61 20.91 -6.52 -79.13
CA ASN A 61 20.22 -7.72 -78.68
C ASN A 61 20.78 -8.99 -79.35
N THR A 62 21.70 -9.65 -78.67
CA THR A 62 22.33 -10.91 -79.13
C THR A 62 21.61 -12.18 -78.63
N GLY A 63 20.51 -12.04 -77.86
CA GLY A 63 19.75 -13.17 -77.30
C GLY A 63 20.49 -14.01 -76.26
N ASN A 64 21.70 -13.61 -75.85
CA ASN A 64 22.52 -14.28 -74.84
C ASN A 64 23.08 -13.24 -73.85
N TYR A 65 22.85 -13.43 -72.55
CA TYR A 65 23.33 -12.54 -71.47
C TYR A 65 24.86 -12.35 -71.49
N SER A 66 25.60 -13.29 -72.10
CA SER A 66 27.07 -13.23 -72.26
C SER A 66 27.55 -12.74 -73.64
N GLY A 67 26.65 -12.33 -74.55
CA GLY A 67 26.89 -12.20 -76.00
C GLY A 67 27.50 -10.88 -76.51
N GLY A 68 27.86 -9.94 -75.65
CA GLY A 68 28.52 -8.68 -76.04
C GLY A 68 27.96 -7.49 -75.26
N PRO A 69 28.50 -7.15 -74.09
CA PRO A 69 27.99 -6.05 -73.28
C PRO A 69 28.32 -4.70 -73.91
N VAL A 70 27.39 -3.75 -73.82
CA VAL A 70 27.66 -2.35 -74.16
C VAL A 70 28.71 -1.83 -73.16
N GLN A 71 29.90 -1.54 -73.70
CA GLN A 71 31.02 -1.04 -72.92
C GLN A 71 30.85 0.45 -72.65
N VAL A 72 31.58 0.96 -71.65
CA VAL A 72 31.64 2.40 -71.37
C VAL A 72 32.07 3.14 -72.64
N ALA A 73 31.22 4.04 -73.11
CA ALA A 73 31.45 4.85 -74.31
C ALA A 73 32.27 6.11 -73.98
N GLY A 74 32.17 6.59 -72.74
CA GLY A 74 32.95 7.72 -72.24
C GLY A 74 32.57 8.07 -70.80
N SER A 75 32.95 9.26 -70.36
CA SER A 75 32.54 9.82 -69.07
C SER A 75 32.29 11.31 -69.16
N ASP A 76 31.40 11.83 -68.33
CA ASP A 76 31.11 13.25 -68.20
C ASP A 76 31.14 13.71 -66.72
N SER A 77 30.62 14.90 -66.42
CA SER A 77 30.57 15.42 -65.05
C SER A 77 29.65 14.63 -64.12
N PHE A 78 28.77 13.77 -64.66
CA PHE A 78 27.90 12.91 -63.88
C PHE A 78 28.52 11.55 -63.60
N GLY A 79 29.21 10.93 -64.57
CA GLY A 79 29.85 9.64 -64.38
C GLY A 79 30.28 8.99 -65.69
N ALA A 80 30.46 7.67 -65.69
CA ALA A 80 30.65 6.93 -66.94
C ALA A 80 29.33 6.86 -67.71
N PHE A 81 29.34 6.94 -69.03
CA PHE A 81 28.14 6.76 -69.84
C PHE A 81 28.31 5.67 -70.90
N PHE A 82 27.18 5.06 -71.26
CA PHE A 82 27.06 3.98 -72.23
C PHE A 82 26.15 4.43 -73.36
N ASP A 83 26.56 4.19 -74.61
CA ASP A 83 25.72 4.42 -75.79
C ASP A 83 25.14 3.10 -76.27
N VAL A 84 23.84 2.92 -76.10
CA VAL A 84 23.11 1.69 -76.44
C VAL A 84 22.36 1.90 -77.74
N GLY A 85 22.69 1.12 -78.78
CA GLY A 85 22.00 1.19 -80.06
C GLY A 85 20.56 0.70 -79.97
N VAL A 86 19.63 1.45 -80.57
CA VAL A 86 18.19 1.17 -80.56
C VAL A 86 17.61 1.03 -81.96
N THR A 87 16.60 0.17 -82.10
CA THR A 87 15.86 -0.01 -83.35
C THR A 87 14.98 1.21 -83.64
N THR A 88 14.72 1.48 -84.93
CA THR A 88 13.88 2.62 -85.34
C THR A 88 12.46 2.49 -84.77
N GLY A 89 12.06 3.46 -83.93
CA GLY A 89 10.73 3.48 -83.30
C GLY A 89 10.62 2.68 -82.00
N ALA A 90 11.74 2.37 -81.33
CA ALA A 90 11.77 1.68 -80.05
C ALA A 90 10.88 2.36 -78.98
N GLN A 91 9.97 1.59 -78.39
CA GLN A 91 9.04 2.03 -77.33
C GLN A 91 9.34 1.41 -75.96
N GLU A 92 10.19 0.39 -75.92
CA GLU A 92 10.61 -0.27 -74.67
C GLU A 92 12.00 -0.85 -74.89
N VAL A 93 12.95 -0.42 -74.06
CA VAL A 93 14.34 -0.88 -74.04
C VAL A 93 14.68 -1.33 -72.63
N GLY A 94 15.02 -2.60 -72.48
CA GLY A 94 15.46 -3.21 -71.24
C GLY A 94 16.96 -3.00 -70.99
N ILE A 95 17.33 -2.64 -69.76
CA ILE A 95 18.69 -2.32 -69.34
C ILE A 95 19.04 -3.08 -68.05
N ILE A 96 20.19 -3.73 -68.05
CA ILE A 96 20.82 -4.31 -66.86
C ILE A 96 22.26 -3.78 -66.77
N ILE A 97 22.57 -3.06 -65.69
CA ILE A 97 23.92 -2.62 -65.38
C ILE A 97 24.58 -3.70 -64.52
N HIS A 98 25.70 -4.26 -64.98
CA HIS A 98 26.37 -5.38 -64.32
C HIS A 98 27.89 -5.40 -64.54
N ASN A 99 28.62 -6.10 -63.69
CA ASN A 99 30.06 -6.29 -63.76
C ASN A 99 30.38 -7.79 -63.91
N PRO A 100 30.57 -8.28 -65.15
CA PRO A 100 30.85 -9.69 -65.41
C PRO A 100 32.24 -10.15 -64.97
N THR A 101 33.14 -9.25 -64.54
CA THR A 101 34.52 -9.57 -64.14
C THR A 101 34.79 -9.45 -62.64
N ALA A 102 33.76 -9.23 -61.82
CA ALA A 102 33.87 -9.18 -60.37
C ALA A 102 34.37 -10.52 -59.78
N SER A 103 35.08 -10.48 -58.64
CA SER A 103 35.82 -11.62 -58.04
C SER A 103 34.96 -12.80 -57.52
N GLY A 104 33.66 -12.80 -57.81
CA GLY A 104 32.70 -13.87 -57.48
C GLY A 104 31.79 -14.29 -58.65
N GLY A 105 32.08 -13.84 -59.87
CA GLY A 105 31.19 -14.01 -61.03
C GLY A 105 30.43 -12.72 -61.36
N ASP A 106 29.42 -12.83 -62.22
CA ASP A 106 28.67 -11.68 -62.72
C ASP A 106 27.85 -10.98 -61.62
N GLN A 107 28.15 -9.71 -61.36
CA GLN A 107 27.51 -8.90 -60.33
C GLN A 107 26.58 -7.85 -60.95
N LYS A 108 25.28 -7.94 -60.72
CA LYS A 108 24.32 -6.87 -61.07
C LYS A 108 24.44 -5.70 -60.10
N ASP A 109 24.26 -4.47 -60.59
CA ASP A 109 24.19 -3.26 -59.75
C ASP A 109 22.92 -3.23 -58.89
N THR A 110 21.80 -3.72 -59.44
CA THR A 110 20.52 -3.86 -58.74
C THR A 110 19.82 -5.17 -59.11
N PRO A 111 18.96 -5.75 -58.25
CA PRO A 111 18.32 -7.04 -58.50
C PRO A 111 17.25 -7.01 -59.61
N ASN A 112 16.65 -5.85 -59.88
CA ASN A 112 15.55 -5.70 -60.85
C ASN A 112 16.04 -5.28 -62.24
N ASN A 113 15.33 -5.70 -63.30
CA ASN A 113 15.58 -5.21 -64.67
C ASN A 113 15.00 -3.79 -64.82
N LEU A 114 15.70 -2.92 -65.55
CA LEU A 114 15.28 -1.54 -65.79
C LEU A 114 14.71 -1.40 -67.21
N PHE A 115 13.74 -0.51 -67.41
CA PHE A 115 13.10 -0.29 -68.70
C PHE A 115 12.94 1.21 -68.99
N VAL A 116 13.08 1.58 -70.26
CA VAL A 116 12.87 2.95 -70.76
C VAL A 116 12.10 2.95 -72.08
N ASP A 117 11.40 4.04 -72.37
CA ASP A 117 10.68 4.25 -73.64
C ASP A 117 11.33 5.43 -74.40
N PRO A 118 12.24 5.17 -75.35
CA PRO A 118 12.92 6.23 -76.08
C PRO A 118 11.98 7.11 -76.92
N ALA A 119 10.80 6.61 -77.31
CA ALA A 119 9.86 7.36 -78.12
C ALA A 119 9.14 8.46 -77.33
N THR A 120 8.90 8.25 -76.03
CA THR A 120 8.17 9.21 -75.17
C THR A 120 9.06 9.91 -74.15
N GLN A 121 10.16 9.28 -73.71
CA GLN A 121 10.99 9.76 -72.62
C GLN A 121 12.29 10.44 -73.07
N GLY A 122 12.61 10.38 -74.36
CA GLY A 122 13.84 10.93 -74.94
C GLY A 122 14.96 9.90 -75.05
N VAL A 123 16.17 10.34 -75.39
CA VAL A 123 17.29 9.44 -75.73
C VAL A 123 18.42 9.45 -74.71
N GLU A 124 18.22 10.07 -73.54
CA GLU A 124 19.27 10.24 -72.53
C GLU A 124 18.72 9.97 -71.13
N TYR A 125 19.43 9.14 -70.37
CA TYR A 125 19.00 8.60 -69.07
C TYR A 125 20.14 8.60 -68.05
N TRP A 126 19.82 8.68 -66.77
CA TRP A 126 20.78 8.70 -65.67
C TRP A 126 20.46 7.60 -64.64
N ALA A 127 21.49 6.90 -64.19
CA ALA A 127 21.48 5.81 -63.25
C ALA A 127 22.46 6.11 -62.11
N TYR A 128 22.09 5.74 -60.89
CA TYR A 128 22.95 5.86 -59.72
C TYR A 128 23.17 4.47 -59.13
N SER A 129 24.42 4.12 -58.81
CA SER A 129 24.76 2.77 -58.33
C SER A 129 23.95 2.36 -57.11
N GLY A 130 23.36 1.17 -57.18
CA GLY A 130 22.52 0.61 -56.13
C GLY A 130 21.07 1.08 -56.12
N ILE A 131 20.67 1.98 -57.03
CA ILE A 131 19.28 2.48 -57.16
C ILE A 131 18.61 1.87 -58.39
N ALA A 132 17.52 1.13 -58.19
CA ALA A 132 16.81 0.41 -59.25
C ALA A 132 15.87 1.32 -60.08
N LYS A 133 16.38 2.46 -60.58
CA LYS A 133 15.61 3.43 -61.39
C LYS A 133 16.50 4.19 -62.38
N LEU A 134 15.96 4.46 -63.56
CA LEU A 134 16.53 5.37 -64.56
C LEU A 134 15.77 6.70 -64.56
N TYR A 135 16.52 7.81 -64.58
CA TYR A 135 16.00 9.18 -64.60
C TYR A 135 16.16 9.76 -66.02
N THR A 136 15.22 10.59 -66.47
CA THR A 136 15.26 11.26 -67.79
C THR A 136 15.95 12.63 -67.76
N SER A 137 16.55 12.99 -66.62
CA SER A 137 17.39 14.17 -66.44
C SER A 137 18.43 13.90 -65.34
N ALA A 138 19.60 14.55 -65.41
CA ALA A 138 20.70 14.35 -64.47
C ALA A 138 20.30 14.74 -63.03
N PRO A 139 20.33 13.80 -62.07
CA PRO A 139 20.25 14.14 -60.65
C PRO A 139 21.38 15.08 -60.22
N ASN A 140 21.10 16.02 -59.30
CA ASN A 140 22.09 16.97 -58.82
C ASN A 140 23.11 16.30 -57.87
N LEU A 141 24.36 16.17 -58.30
CA LEU A 141 25.44 15.54 -57.53
C LEU A 141 26.05 16.45 -56.45
N ALA A 142 25.72 17.74 -56.42
CA ALA A 142 26.29 18.70 -55.47
C ALA A 142 25.68 18.63 -54.06
N ASN A 143 24.63 17.84 -53.85
CA ASN A 143 24.03 17.62 -52.53
C ASN A 143 23.46 16.19 -52.41
N PRO A 144 24.32 15.17 -52.22
CA PRO A 144 23.90 13.77 -52.15
C PRO A 144 22.99 13.45 -50.93
N THR A 145 22.78 14.42 -50.04
CA THR A 145 21.92 14.38 -48.86
C THR A 145 20.58 15.11 -49.05
N ALA A 146 20.19 15.57 -50.23
CA ALA A 146 18.84 16.12 -50.41
C ALA A 146 17.79 14.99 -50.43
N LEU A 147 16.76 15.06 -49.58
CA LEU A 147 15.67 14.09 -49.59
C LEU A 147 14.88 14.17 -50.91
N LEU A 148 14.77 13.05 -51.61
CA LEU A 148 14.06 12.98 -52.89
C LEU A 148 12.54 12.96 -52.68
N PRO A 149 11.73 13.55 -53.58
CA PRO A 149 10.28 13.44 -53.52
C PRO A 149 9.82 11.99 -53.52
N GLY A 150 8.91 11.63 -52.59
CA GLY A 150 8.41 10.25 -52.41
C GLY A 150 9.14 9.44 -51.34
N TYR A 151 9.92 10.09 -50.47
CA TYR A 151 10.60 9.46 -49.33
C TYR A 151 10.37 10.24 -48.04
N VAL A 152 10.41 9.52 -46.91
CA VAL A 152 10.59 10.07 -45.56
C VAL A 152 12.00 9.70 -45.09
N ARG A 153 12.74 10.68 -44.56
CA ARG A 153 14.05 10.44 -43.96
C ARG A 153 13.97 10.36 -42.45
N VAL A 154 14.62 9.36 -41.88
CA VAL A 154 14.89 9.27 -40.44
C VAL A 154 16.39 9.30 -40.20
N HIS A 155 16.87 10.37 -39.58
CA HIS A 155 18.25 10.54 -39.14
C HIS A 155 18.43 9.87 -37.77
N TYR A 156 19.33 8.93 -37.63
CA TYR A 156 19.53 8.11 -36.44
C TYR A 156 20.94 8.29 -35.88
N HIS A 157 21.02 8.83 -34.66
CA HIS A 157 22.26 8.99 -33.94
C HIS A 157 22.45 7.86 -32.92
N ARG A 158 23.61 7.19 -32.97
CA ARG A 158 24.06 6.28 -31.92
C ARG A 158 25.24 6.85 -31.17
N THR A 159 25.17 6.80 -29.84
CA THR A 159 26.25 7.27 -28.94
C THR A 159 27.55 6.47 -29.11
N ASP A 160 27.45 5.19 -29.48
CA ASP A 160 28.60 4.32 -29.77
C ASP A 160 29.16 4.47 -31.19
N GLY A 161 28.47 5.23 -32.06
CA GLY A 161 28.82 5.40 -33.47
C GLY A 161 28.77 4.13 -34.32
N ASN A 162 28.24 3.01 -33.81
CA ASN A 162 28.26 1.73 -34.49
C ASN A 162 26.88 1.39 -35.10
N TYR A 163 26.77 1.54 -36.42
CA TYR A 163 25.54 1.31 -37.17
C TYR A 163 25.46 -0.06 -37.86
N GLY A 164 26.46 -0.93 -37.64
CA GLY A 164 26.52 -2.26 -38.25
C GLY A 164 25.31 -3.12 -37.91
N GLY A 165 24.56 -3.55 -38.93
CA GLY A 165 23.37 -4.40 -38.79
C GLY A 165 22.10 -3.69 -38.33
N TRP A 166 22.11 -2.36 -38.21
CA TRP A 166 20.89 -1.60 -37.93
C TRP A 166 20.12 -1.30 -39.22
N THR A 167 18.81 -1.48 -39.16
CA THR A 167 17.86 -1.33 -40.26
C THR A 167 16.58 -0.66 -39.77
N MET A 168 15.76 -0.15 -40.68
CA MET A 168 14.45 0.40 -40.38
C MET A 168 13.35 -0.51 -40.94
N TYR A 169 12.40 -0.89 -40.11
CA TYR A 169 11.15 -1.51 -40.55
C TYR A 169 10.07 -0.43 -40.65
N ALA A 170 9.45 -0.33 -41.82
CA ALA A 170 8.38 0.63 -42.08
C ALA A 170 7.07 -0.09 -42.41
N PHE A 171 5.95 0.47 -41.94
CA PHE A 171 4.60 -0.12 -42.11
C PHE A 171 3.52 0.97 -42.23
N TYR A 172 2.31 0.57 -42.61
CA TYR A 172 1.20 1.45 -43.04
C TYR A 172 1.46 2.20 -44.35
N ASP A 173 1.52 3.53 -44.37
CA ASP A 173 1.61 4.34 -45.59
C ASP A 173 3.03 4.35 -46.20
N THR A 174 3.57 3.19 -46.53
CA THR A 174 4.88 3.01 -47.16
C THR A 174 4.79 2.07 -48.36
N THR A 175 5.67 2.26 -49.34
CA THR A 175 5.83 1.34 -50.47
C THR A 175 6.90 0.26 -50.24
N GLU A 176 7.55 0.26 -49.07
CA GLU A 176 8.64 -0.67 -48.71
C GLU A 176 8.13 -2.04 -48.20
N TYR A 177 6.81 -2.25 -48.14
CA TYR A 177 6.22 -3.38 -47.40
C TYR A 177 6.48 -4.75 -48.04
N GLY A 178 7.13 -5.64 -47.27
CA GLY A 178 7.46 -7.02 -47.61
C GLY A 178 6.88 -8.07 -46.64
N GLY A 179 5.65 -7.90 -46.15
CA GLY A 179 4.83 -9.01 -45.60
C GLY A 179 5.16 -9.58 -44.20
N ASP A 180 6.38 -9.44 -43.65
CA ASP A 180 6.77 -9.93 -42.31
C ASP A 180 7.82 -8.99 -41.68
N TYR A 181 7.90 -8.95 -40.34
CA TYR A 181 8.75 -8.03 -39.54
C TYR A 181 10.25 -8.13 -39.88
N ASN A 182 10.69 -9.26 -40.42
CA ASN A 182 12.07 -9.51 -40.83
C ASN A 182 12.32 -9.43 -42.34
N SER A 183 11.30 -9.15 -43.16
CA SER A 183 11.40 -9.04 -44.62
C SER A 183 10.85 -7.70 -45.13
N GLY A 184 11.68 -6.96 -45.88
CA GLY A 184 11.36 -5.57 -46.27
C GLY A 184 11.99 -4.51 -45.36
N LEU A 185 13.15 -4.82 -44.77
CA LEU A 185 13.93 -3.88 -43.96
C LEU A 185 14.66 -2.87 -44.84
N VAL A 186 14.50 -1.59 -44.53
CA VAL A 186 15.22 -0.48 -45.17
C VAL A 186 16.62 -0.40 -44.56
N PRO A 187 17.69 -0.63 -45.34
CA PRO A 187 19.05 -0.50 -44.83
C PRO A 187 19.42 0.97 -44.61
N VAL A 188 20.49 1.22 -43.85
CA VAL A 188 21.08 2.56 -43.74
C VAL A 188 21.35 3.09 -45.15
N THR A 189 20.74 4.23 -45.47
CA THR A 189 20.84 4.85 -46.79
C THR A 189 22.17 5.59 -46.94
N ASN A 190 22.54 6.42 -45.96
CA ASN A 190 23.86 7.03 -45.87
C ASN A 190 24.09 7.61 -44.46
N TYR A 191 25.10 8.47 -44.31
CA TYR A 191 25.44 9.16 -43.07
C TYR A 191 25.48 10.67 -43.29
N ASP A 192 25.12 11.43 -42.26
CA ASP A 192 25.23 12.88 -42.22
C ASP A 192 25.92 13.36 -40.92
N ALA A 193 25.86 14.67 -40.64
CA ALA A 193 26.47 15.24 -39.43
C ALA A 193 25.78 14.80 -38.12
N TYR A 194 24.56 14.27 -38.20
CA TYR A 194 23.80 13.78 -37.06
C TYR A 194 24.01 12.28 -36.86
N GLY A 195 24.11 11.46 -37.90
CA GLY A 195 24.36 10.02 -37.75
C GLY A 195 24.12 9.23 -39.02
N ALA A 196 23.73 7.96 -38.91
CA ALA A 196 23.18 7.21 -40.05
C ALA A 196 21.80 7.78 -40.39
N TYR A 197 21.32 7.67 -41.62
CA TYR A 197 19.92 7.95 -41.93
C TYR A 197 19.31 6.88 -42.85
N PHE A 198 18.00 6.74 -42.75
CA PHE A 198 17.17 5.83 -43.54
C PHE A 198 16.20 6.64 -44.40
N ASP A 199 16.18 6.40 -45.70
CA ASP A 199 15.16 6.92 -46.62
C ASP A 199 14.13 5.83 -46.88
N VAL A 200 12.93 6.04 -46.38
CA VAL A 200 11.79 5.12 -46.49
C VAL A 200 10.89 5.60 -47.61
N ALA A 201 10.67 4.79 -48.66
CA ALA A 201 9.77 5.18 -49.75
C ALA A 201 8.31 5.22 -49.28
N VAL A 202 7.63 6.32 -49.61
CA VAL A 202 6.24 6.57 -49.25
C VAL A 202 5.45 7.12 -50.45
N PRO A 203 4.14 6.81 -50.56
CA PRO A 203 3.30 7.50 -51.53
C PRO A 203 3.24 9.00 -51.20
N VAL A 204 3.07 9.84 -52.22
CA VAL A 204 3.01 11.31 -52.10
C VAL A 204 1.85 11.81 -51.21
N SER A 205 0.92 10.94 -50.84
CA SER A 205 -0.23 11.22 -49.97
C SER A 205 -0.12 10.58 -48.58
N ALA A 206 1.04 10.08 -48.17
CA ALA A 206 1.22 9.40 -46.89
C ALA A 206 0.89 10.31 -45.70
N GLN A 207 0.06 9.81 -44.78
CA GLN A 207 -0.38 10.51 -43.57
C GLN A 207 -0.12 9.72 -42.29
N ASN A 208 0.12 8.40 -42.41
CA ASN A 208 0.40 7.55 -41.26
C ASN A 208 1.48 6.53 -41.60
N VAL A 209 2.74 6.85 -41.30
CA VAL A 209 3.88 5.97 -41.53
C VAL A 209 4.38 5.46 -40.19
N GLY A 210 4.31 4.14 -39.99
CA GLY A 210 4.87 3.45 -38.84
C GLY A 210 6.34 3.12 -39.04
N LEU A 211 7.18 3.36 -38.04
CA LEU A 211 8.65 3.24 -38.14
C LEU A 211 9.24 2.53 -36.92
N ILE A 212 10.14 1.57 -37.14
CA ILE A 212 10.85 0.83 -36.08
C ILE A 212 12.33 0.63 -36.47
N ILE A 213 13.24 1.08 -35.60
CA ILE A 213 14.67 0.83 -35.75
C ILE A 213 15.01 -0.54 -35.14
N HIS A 214 15.62 -1.41 -35.96
CA HIS A 214 15.74 -2.85 -35.71
C HIS A 214 17.15 -3.36 -36.03
N SER A 215 17.69 -4.22 -35.16
CA SER A 215 18.99 -4.88 -35.35
C SER A 215 18.85 -6.28 -35.98
N ILE A 216 19.39 -6.47 -37.19
CA ILE A 216 19.34 -7.76 -37.89
C ILE A 216 20.20 -8.86 -37.25
N TYR A 217 21.11 -8.51 -36.35
CA TYR A 217 21.97 -9.47 -35.67
C TYR A 217 21.32 -10.07 -34.42
N THR A 218 20.45 -9.30 -33.75
CA THR A 218 19.86 -9.70 -32.46
C THR A 218 18.35 -9.84 -32.50
N GLY A 219 17.69 -9.31 -33.54
CA GLY A 219 16.23 -9.22 -33.60
C GLY A 219 15.66 -8.14 -32.67
N ALA A 220 16.51 -7.39 -31.96
CA ALA A 220 16.09 -6.39 -30.98
C ALA A 220 15.72 -5.07 -31.65
N LYS A 221 14.65 -4.46 -31.15
CA LYS A 221 14.23 -3.08 -31.44
C LYS A 221 15.01 -2.11 -30.55
N ASP A 222 15.36 -0.93 -31.07
CA ASP A 222 15.86 0.17 -30.24
C ASP A 222 14.72 0.73 -29.35
N THR A 223 15.00 1.00 -28.08
CA THR A 223 13.97 1.11 -26.99
C THR A 223 12.81 2.05 -27.30
N GLY A 224 11.57 1.66 -26.95
CA GLY A 224 10.37 2.51 -27.04
C GLY A 224 9.12 1.84 -27.63
N PRO A 225 7.94 2.48 -27.55
CA PRO A 225 6.72 2.06 -28.26
C PRO A 225 6.89 2.21 -29.79
N ASN A 226 5.95 1.72 -30.59
CA ASN A 226 6.02 1.87 -32.05
C ASN A 226 5.86 3.35 -32.44
N GLU A 227 6.73 3.84 -33.32
CA GLU A 227 6.74 5.25 -33.73
C GLU A 227 5.84 5.47 -34.95
N PHE A 228 5.16 6.61 -34.99
CA PHE A 228 4.26 6.99 -36.07
C PHE A 228 4.48 8.44 -36.47
N VAL A 229 4.45 8.72 -37.76
CA VAL A 229 4.61 10.08 -38.29
C VAL A 229 3.57 10.39 -39.36
N ASP A 230 3.23 11.68 -39.49
CA ASP A 230 2.35 12.20 -40.56
C ASP A 230 3.13 13.13 -41.50
N PRO A 231 3.73 12.60 -42.58
CA PRO A 231 4.57 13.39 -43.46
C PRO A 231 3.84 14.56 -44.14
N ALA A 232 2.52 14.45 -44.33
CA ALA A 232 1.73 15.47 -45.00
C ALA A 232 1.56 16.74 -44.14
N THR A 233 1.51 16.59 -42.81
CA THR A 233 1.34 17.73 -41.89
C THR A 233 2.61 18.11 -41.13
N GLU A 234 3.53 17.16 -40.96
CA GLU A 234 4.71 17.32 -40.09
C GLU A 234 6.02 17.52 -40.86
N GLY A 235 6.04 17.27 -42.17
CA GLY A 235 7.23 17.28 -43.01
C GLY A 235 7.84 15.89 -43.22
N PHE A 236 8.85 15.80 -44.08
CA PHE A 236 9.39 14.51 -44.54
C PHE A 236 10.72 14.11 -43.88
N GLU A 237 11.21 14.86 -42.89
CA GLU A 237 12.45 14.54 -42.18
C GLU A 237 12.21 14.44 -40.66
N TYR A 238 12.78 13.40 -40.06
CA TYR A 238 12.68 13.09 -38.63
C TYR A 238 14.05 12.68 -38.07
N TRP A 239 14.24 12.82 -36.76
CA TRP A 239 15.48 12.51 -36.06
C TRP A 239 15.20 11.54 -34.90
N ALA A 240 16.02 10.50 -34.79
CA ALA A 240 15.99 9.46 -33.78
C ALA A 240 17.32 9.45 -33.04
N PHE A 241 17.31 9.08 -31.76
CA PHE A 241 18.51 8.96 -30.94
C PHE A 241 18.45 7.62 -30.21
N THR A 242 19.56 6.88 -30.20
CA THR A 242 19.56 5.52 -29.64
C THR A 242 19.19 5.50 -28.16
N GLY A 243 18.37 4.53 -27.75
CA GLY A 243 17.87 4.48 -26.37
C GLY A 243 16.69 5.42 -26.09
N ILE A 244 16.21 6.20 -27.07
CA ILE A 244 15.10 7.15 -26.90
C ILE A 244 13.93 6.76 -27.81
N GLY A 245 12.83 6.33 -27.19
CA GLY A 245 11.60 5.90 -27.87
C GLY A 245 10.73 7.06 -28.37
N LYS A 246 11.32 7.93 -29.21
CA LYS A 246 10.61 9.05 -29.83
C LYS A 246 11.32 9.56 -31.09
N LEU A 247 10.55 9.86 -32.14
CA LEU A 247 11.01 10.63 -33.31
C LEU A 247 10.83 12.15 -33.11
N TYR A 248 11.86 12.93 -33.45
CA TYR A 248 11.90 14.39 -33.40
C TYR A 248 11.75 14.99 -34.80
N LYS A 249 11.19 16.20 -34.91
CA LYS A 249 10.98 16.92 -36.19
C LYS A 249 12.15 17.85 -36.58
N SER A 250 13.21 17.84 -35.78
CA SER A 250 14.46 18.57 -36.03
C SER A 250 15.63 17.87 -35.32
N ALA A 251 16.86 18.15 -35.76
CA ALA A 251 18.06 17.59 -35.16
C ALA A 251 18.19 17.93 -33.68
N VAL A 252 18.37 16.91 -32.84
CA VAL A 252 18.65 17.07 -31.41
C VAL A 252 20.04 17.70 -31.25
N ASN A 253 20.17 18.74 -30.41
CA ASN A 253 21.43 19.47 -30.27
C ASN A 253 22.47 18.66 -29.47
N LEU A 254 23.47 18.12 -30.17
CA LEU A 254 24.48 17.18 -29.65
C LEU A 254 25.67 17.84 -28.92
N THR A 255 25.61 19.13 -28.61
CA THR A 255 26.77 19.91 -28.12
C THR A 255 27.17 19.63 -26.67
N THR A 256 26.36 18.86 -25.93
CA THR A 256 26.72 18.35 -24.61
C THR A 256 26.32 16.88 -24.57
N PRO A 257 27.26 15.92 -24.55
CA PRO A 257 26.94 14.56 -24.14
C PRO A 257 26.32 14.71 -22.74
N ASN A 258 25.04 14.36 -22.59
CA ASN A 258 24.22 14.54 -21.38
C ASN A 258 23.42 15.85 -21.26
N ALA A 259 23.10 16.59 -22.33
CA ALA A 259 22.11 17.67 -22.22
C ALA A 259 20.70 17.11 -21.89
N LEU A 260 19.99 17.69 -20.92
CA LEU A 260 18.60 17.34 -20.64
C LEU A 260 17.70 17.76 -21.80
N LEU A 261 16.87 16.83 -22.29
CA LEU A 261 16.02 17.06 -23.45
C LEU A 261 14.77 17.87 -23.11
N PRO A 262 14.26 18.72 -24.03
CA PRO A 262 12.99 19.40 -23.83
C PRO A 262 11.84 18.42 -23.58
N GLY A 263 11.06 18.67 -22.52
CA GLY A 263 9.95 17.80 -22.11
C GLY A 263 10.35 16.66 -21.15
N TYR A 264 11.57 16.69 -20.61
CA TYR A 264 12.03 15.79 -19.57
C TYR A 264 12.45 16.57 -18.32
N ALA A 265 12.39 15.90 -17.17
CA ALA A 265 13.11 16.29 -15.97
C ALA A 265 14.22 15.27 -15.68
N ARG A 266 15.36 15.71 -15.14
CA ARG A 266 16.45 14.81 -14.72
C ARG A 266 16.54 14.73 -13.21
N ILE A 267 16.56 13.51 -12.69
CA ILE A 267 16.83 13.22 -11.29
C ILE A 267 18.22 12.59 -11.18
N HIS A 268 19.17 13.33 -10.62
CA HIS A 268 20.51 12.87 -10.30
C HIS A 268 20.52 12.20 -8.92
N TYR A 269 21.26 11.11 -8.76
CA TYR A 269 21.25 10.31 -7.53
C TYR A 269 22.67 9.89 -7.13
N TYR A 270 23.10 10.39 -5.96
CA TYR A 270 24.39 10.06 -5.37
C TYR A 270 24.25 8.93 -4.36
N ARG A 271 25.06 7.88 -4.51
CA ARG A 271 25.22 6.83 -3.50
C ARG A 271 26.67 6.80 -2.98
N PRO A 272 26.88 6.85 -1.65
CA PRO A 272 28.21 6.76 -1.06
C PRO A 272 28.95 5.45 -1.39
N ASP A 273 28.22 4.35 -1.57
CA ASP A 273 28.79 3.05 -1.92
C ASP A 273 29.09 2.86 -3.42
N GLY A 274 28.65 3.80 -4.26
CA GLY A 274 28.77 3.72 -5.72
C GLY A 274 28.00 2.57 -6.37
N ASN A 275 27.13 1.86 -5.63
CA ASN A 275 26.41 0.69 -6.11
C ASN A 275 24.98 1.04 -6.53
N TYR A 276 24.76 1.15 -7.84
CA TYR A 276 23.47 1.49 -8.43
C TYR A 276 22.72 0.27 -8.98
N SER A 277 23.17 -0.95 -8.66
CA SER A 277 22.54 -2.18 -9.15
C SER A 277 21.10 -2.30 -8.66
N ASN A 278 20.17 -2.59 -9.57
CA ASN A 278 18.73 -2.73 -9.32
C ASN A 278 18.03 -1.46 -8.80
N TRP A 279 18.68 -0.30 -8.83
CA TRP A 279 18.04 0.97 -8.49
C TRP A 279 17.29 1.54 -9.70
N THR A 280 16.04 1.93 -9.47
CA THR A 280 15.14 2.54 -10.45
C THR A 280 14.49 3.77 -9.84
N CYS A 281 13.83 4.56 -10.69
CA CYS A 281 13.01 5.69 -10.29
C CYS A 281 11.57 5.47 -10.74
N TYR A 282 10.63 5.49 -9.82
CA TYR A 282 9.19 5.53 -10.11
C TYR A 282 8.71 6.98 -10.10
N ALA A 283 8.19 7.46 -11.23
CA ALA A 283 7.68 8.82 -11.37
C ALA A 283 6.15 8.85 -11.27
N PHE A 284 5.56 9.93 -10.76
CA PHE A 284 4.12 10.11 -10.70
C PHE A 284 3.72 11.60 -10.83
N ASN A 285 2.41 11.90 -10.82
CA ASN A 285 1.82 13.21 -11.13
C ASN A 285 2.06 13.66 -12.59
N ASP A 286 2.91 14.68 -12.82
CA ASP A 286 3.09 15.30 -14.14
C ASP A 286 4.11 14.59 -15.05
N THR A 287 4.22 13.26 -14.89
CA THR A 287 5.02 12.40 -15.76
C THR A 287 4.20 11.78 -16.88
N ALA A 288 4.83 11.52 -18.03
CA ALA A 288 4.29 10.74 -19.14
C ALA A 288 4.63 9.24 -19.04
N GLU A 289 5.38 8.81 -18.03
CA GLU A 289 5.66 7.40 -17.77
C GLU A 289 4.37 6.64 -17.39
N TYR A 290 4.38 5.31 -17.55
CA TYR A 290 3.28 4.47 -17.07
C TYR A 290 3.25 4.46 -15.54
N THR A 291 2.12 4.85 -14.94
CA THR A 291 1.97 5.01 -13.47
C THR A 291 0.93 4.07 -12.87
N GLY A 292 0.46 3.08 -13.65
CA GLY A 292 -0.62 2.18 -13.24
C GLY A 292 -0.22 1.14 -12.19
N ASP A 293 1.07 0.82 -12.10
CA ASP A 293 1.63 -0.09 -11.09
C ASP A 293 3.02 0.41 -10.67
N TYR A 294 3.24 0.51 -9.36
CA TYR A 294 4.50 0.96 -8.75
C TYR A 294 5.70 0.13 -9.19
N ASN A 295 5.53 -1.18 -9.43
CA ASN A 295 6.62 -2.08 -9.80
C ASN A 295 6.84 -2.23 -11.31
N ASP A 296 5.86 -1.86 -12.14
CA ASP A 296 5.96 -1.95 -13.61
C ASP A 296 6.24 -0.58 -14.28
N GLY A 297 5.94 0.54 -13.60
CA GLY A 297 6.09 1.92 -14.08
C GLY A 297 7.49 2.53 -13.95
N LEU A 298 8.54 1.72 -14.03
CA LEU A 298 9.89 2.11 -13.57
C LEU A 298 10.75 2.74 -14.66
N THR A 299 11.32 3.91 -14.35
CA THR A 299 12.42 4.50 -15.10
C THR A 299 13.74 3.91 -14.61
N GLY A 300 14.44 3.15 -15.46
CA GLY A 300 15.79 2.66 -15.18
C GLY A 300 16.83 3.78 -15.21
N VAL A 301 18.03 3.51 -14.67
CA VAL A 301 19.17 4.46 -14.74
C VAL A 301 19.45 4.83 -16.20
N THR A 302 19.35 6.11 -16.52
CA THR A 302 19.56 6.63 -17.88
C THR A 302 21.05 6.67 -18.23
N ALA A 303 21.87 7.28 -17.38
CA ALA A 303 23.33 7.19 -17.45
C ALA A 303 23.98 7.63 -16.13
N PHE A 304 25.28 7.95 -16.19
CA PHE A 304 26.08 8.44 -15.07
C PHE A 304 26.78 9.75 -15.42
N ASP A 305 26.95 10.62 -14.45
CA ASP A 305 27.72 11.86 -14.55
C ASP A 305 28.76 11.97 -13.40
N SER A 306 29.35 13.16 -13.19
CA SER A 306 30.32 13.35 -12.11
C SER A 306 29.72 13.35 -10.71
N TYR A 307 28.39 13.40 -10.59
CA TYR A 307 27.67 13.30 -9.34
C TYR A 307 27.24 11.86 -9.07
N GLY A 308 26.65 11.15 -10.03
CA GLY A 308 26.20 9.77 -9.80
C GLY A 308 25.39 9.20 -10.96
N ALA A 309 24.47 8.27 -10.65
CA ALA A 309 23.47 7.84 -11.61
C ALA A 309 22.45 8.96 -11.84
N TYR A 310 21.82 9.03 -13.00
CA TYR A 310 20.66 9.89 -13.21
C TYR A 310 19.55 9.21 -14.00
N PHE A 311 18.32 9.69 -13.79
CA PHE A 311 17.09 9.24 -14.43
C PHE A 311 16.47 10.41 -15.21
N ASP A 312 16.22 10.22 -16.50
CA ASP A 312 15.46 11.17 -17.32
C ASP A 312 14.00 10.73 -17.37
N ILE A 313 13.12 11.57 -16.81
CA ILE A 313 11.70 11.30 -16.66
C ILE A 313 10.91 12.14 -17.65
N SER A 314 10.10 11.48 -18.49
CA SER A 314 9.24 12.16 -19.46
C SER A 314 8.14 12.94 -18.77
N LEU A 315 7.85 14.18 -19.21
CA LEU A 315 6.82 15.05 -18.62
C LEU A 315 5.57 15.15 -19.50
N LYS A 316 4.41 15.33 -18.86
CA LYS A 316 3.16 15.72 -19.53
C LYS A 316 3.24 17.16 -20.06
N PRO A 317 2.37 17.58 -21.00
CA PRO A 317 2.28 18.98 -21.40
C PRO A 317 1.92 19.92 -20.23
N ASN A 318 2.59 21.08 -20.14
CA ASN A 318 2.44 22.09 -19.07
C ASN A 318 2.66 21.55 -17.65
N PRO A 319 3.76 20.81 -17.40
CA PRO A 319 3.96 20.15 -16.12
C PRO A 319 4.27 21.19 -15.03
N GLN A 320 3.83 20.91 -13.80
CA GLN A 320 4.07 21.75 -12.63
C GLN A 320 4.75 20.96 -11.52
N ASN A 321 4.24 19.77 -11.18
CA ASN A 321 4.71 18.99 -10.05
C ASN A 321 5.04 17.55 -10.47
N LEU A 322 6.33 17.24 -10.50
CA LEU A 322 6.80 15.88 -10.71
C LEU A 322 7.05 15.20 -9.37
N GLY A 323 6.33 14.12 -9.09
CA GLY A 323 6.64 13.22 -7.99
C GLY A 323 7.61 12.12 -8.43
N PHE A 324 8.55 11.72 -7.58
CA PHE A 324 9.48 10.61 -7.86
C PHE A 324 9.88 9.83 -6.60
N ILE A 325 10.16 8.53 -6.78
CA ILE A 325 10.63 7.61 -5.73
C ILE A 325 11.82 6.84 -6.30
N ILE A 326 12.97 6.92 -5.64
CA ILE A 326 14.12 6.08 -5.98
C ILE A 326 14.01 4.81 -5.13
N HIS A 327 14.00 3.64 -5.76
CA HIS A 327 13.90 2.37 -5.03
C HIS A 327 14.70 1.25 -5.68
N ASN A 328 14.99 0.23 -4.89
CA ASN A 328 15.72 -0.94 -5.34
C ASN A 328 14.77 -2.10 -5.62
N ILE A 329 14.60 -2.48 -6.88
CA ILE A 329 13.62 -3.49 -7.31
C ILE A 329 13.92 -4.91 -6.80
N SER A 330 15.16 -5.18 -6.39
CA SER A 330 15.52 -6.49 -5.85
C SER A 330 15.20 -6.65 -4.37
N THR A 331 15.06 -5.54 -3.64
CA THR A 331 14.83 -5.53 -2.19
C THR A 331 13.54 -4.84 -1.78
N GLY A 332 12.92 -4.07 -2.67
CA GLY A 332 11.76 -3.21 -2.39
C GLY A 332 12.12 -1.91 -1.65
N ALA A 333 13.37 -1.73 -1.24
CA ALA A 333 13.79 -0.59 -0.43
C ALA A 333 13.66 0.74 -1.18
N LYS A 334 12.97 1.71 -0.59
CA LYS A 334 12.97 3.12 -1.03
C LYS A 334 14.18 3.84 -0.45
N ASP A 335 14.69 4.81 -1.18
CA ASP A 335 15.79 5.66 -0.73
C ASP A 335 15.51 7.11 -1.14
N PRO A 336 15.33 8.03 -0.19
CA PRO A 336 15.56 7.91 1.25
C PRO A 336 14.40 7.35 2.07
N GLY A 337 13.31 6.92 1.42
CA GLY A 337 12.10 6.43 2.07
C GLY A 337 10.88 7.24 1.65
N PRO A 338 10.82 8.55 1.97
CA PRO A 338 9.74 9.43 1.55
C PRO A 338 9.61 9.61 0.03
N ASN A 339 8.40 9.94 -0.41
CA ASN A 339 8.16 10.39 -1.79
C ASN A 339 8.77 11.78 -1.99
N MET A 340 9.50 11.98 -3.09
CA MET A 340 10.16 13.23 -3.40
C MET A 340 9.42 13.99 -4.50
N TYR A 341 9.56 15.32 -4.52
CA TYR A 341 8.86 16.19 -5.46
C TYR A 341 9.81 17.23 -6.08
N LEU A 342 9.57 17.54 -7.35
CA LEU A 342 10.25 18.59 -8.10
C LEU A 342 9.21 19.50 -8.74
N ASP A 343 9.27 20.79 -8.43
CA ASP A 343 8.57 21.83 -9.18
C ASP A 343 9.26 22.01 -10.54
N VAL A 344 8.70 21.34 -11.54
CA VAL A 344 9.22 21.32 -12.92
C VAL A 344 8.85 22.56 -13.72
N ALA A 345 8.00 23.45 -13.17
CA ALA A 345 7.78 24.77 -13.76
C ALA A 345 8.98 25.71 -13.49
N THR A 346 9.72 25.48 -12.40
CA THR A 346 10.87 26.30 -12.03
C THR A 346 12.21 25.61 -12.26
N ASN A 347 12.30 24.29 -12.10
CA ASN A 347 13.55 23.53 -12.22
C ASN A 347 13.34 22.22 -12.99
N THR A 348 14.12 21.98 -14.04
CA THR A 348 14.04 20.72 -14.81
C THR A 348 15.04 19.66 -14.33
N GLU A 349 15.90 19.99 -13.36
CA GLU A 349 16.88 19.07 -12.79
C GLU A 349 16.80 19.07 -11.26
N ALA A 350 16.97 17.89 -10.68
CA ALA A 350 17.04 17.68 -9.24
C ALA A 350 18.19 16.73 -8.89
N TRP A 351 18.80 16.93 -7.73
CA TRP A 351 19.84 16.07 -7.18
C TRP A 351 19.35 15.50 -5.85
N ALA A 352 19.33 14.18 -5.76
CA ALA A 352 19.05 13.39 -4.56
C ALA A 352 20.35 12.78 -4.03
N ILE A 353 20.44 12.62 -2.72
CA ILE A 353 21.52 11.90 -2.06
C ILE A 353 20.90 10.73 -1.30
N SER A 354 21.50 9.55 -1.41
CA SER A 354 21.10 8.37 -0.65
C SER A 354 21.00 8.71 0.85
N GLY A 355 19.85 8.36 1.43
CA GLY A 355 19.45 8.60 2.81
C GLY A 355 19.14 10.05 3.17
N ASN A 356 18.97 10.94 2.18
CA ASN A 356 18.59 12.33 2.40
C ASN A 356 17.34 12.74 1.60
N ALA A 357 16.24 13.00 2.31
CA ALA A 357 14.96 13.43 1.74
C ALA A 357 14.99 14.82 1.07
N MET A 358 16.06 15.60 1.26
CA MET A 358 16.19 16.89 0.61
C MET A 358 16.46 16.74 -0.89
N VAL A 359 15.56 17.31 -1.70
CA VAL A 359 15.73 17.43 -3.15
C VAL A 359 16.44 18.75 -3.45
N PHE A 360 17.67 18.66 -3.95
CA PHE A 360 18.44 19.84 -4.33
C PHE A 360 18.14 20.23 -5.78
N THR A 361 17.98 21.53 -6.06
CA THR A 361 17.77 22.06 -7.43
C THR A 361 19.06 22.56 -8.09
N THR A 362 20.19 22.38 -7.42
CA THR A 362 21.54 22.60 -7.95
C THR A 362 22.45 21.50 -7.42
N THR A 363 23.55 21.19 -8.12
CA THR A 363 24.47 20.13 -7.71
C THR A 363 24.99 20.36 -6.28
N PRO A 364 24.75 19.42 -5.34
CA PRO A 364 25.25 19.52 -3.98
C PRO A 364 26.77 19.63 -3.93
N THR A 365 27.27 20.46 -3.02
CA THR A 365 28.72 20.56 -2.75
C THR A 365 29.24 19.28 -2.09
N ALA A 366 30.54 19.00 -2.21
CA ALA A 366 31.16 17.84 -1.55
C ALA A 366 30.91 17.80 -0.04
N THR A 367 30.84 18.96 0.62
CA THR A 367 30.49 19.05 2.05
C THR A 367 29.04 18.69 2.31
N GLN A 368 28.08 19.12 1.46
CA GLN A 368 26.67 18.73 1.58
C GLN A 368 26.49 17.22 1.38
N ILE A 369 27.21 16.63 0.42
CA ILE A 369 27.23 15.18 0.18
C ILE A 369 27.82 14.43 1.38
N LEU A 370 28.90 14.92 1.98
CA LEU A 370 29.47 14.27 3.16
C LEU A 370 28.58 14.44 4.39
N ASN A 371 27.97 15.61 4.58
CA ASN A 371 27.09 15.87 5.72
C ASN A 371 25.76 15.12 5.63
N SER A 372 25.28 14.75 4.44
CA SER A 372 24.06 13.96 4.32
C SER A 372 24.17 12.56 4.92
N LEU A 373 25.40 12.05 5.14
CA LEU A 373 25.62 10.82 5.90
C LEU A 373 25.08 10.92 7.34
N LEU A 374 24.95 12.12 7.89
CA LEU A 374 24.39 12.34 9.23
C LEU A 374 22.87 12.16 9.27
N ASN A 375 22.19 12.17 8.12
CA ASN A 375 20.75 11.97 8.01
C ASN A 375 20.38 10.49 7.97
N ILE A 376 21.36 9.60 7.76
CA ILE A 376 21.17 8.15 7.80
C ILE A 376 21.53 7.68 9.20
N GLU A 377 20.57 7.17 9.96
CA GLU A 377 20.72 6.78 11.36
C GLU A 377 20.90 5.25 11.49
N GLN A 378 22.08 4.73 11.11
CA GLN A 378 22.35 3.29 11.07
C GLN A 378 23.02 2.76 12.35
N ALA A 379 23.44 3.65 13.25
CA ALA A 379 23.98 3.30 14.56
C ALA A 379 22.91 3.47 15.65
N TYR A 380 22.88 2.56 16.62
CA TYR A 380 21.91 2.56 17.70
C TYR A 380 22.59 2.84 19.03
N TRP A 381 22.20 3.91 19.72
CA TRP A 381 22.63 4.17 21.09
C TRP A 381 21.72 3.43 22.07
N ILE A 382 22.21 2.29 22.58
CA ILE A 382 21.39 1.30 23.30
C ILE A 382 21.20 1.66 24.76
N ASP A 383 22.28 2.04 25.45
CA ASP A 383 22.23 2.40 26.86
C ASP A 383 23.39 3.38 27.20
N ARG A 384 23.52 3.76 28.47
CA ARG A 384 24.62 4.64 28.92
C ARG A 384 26.04 4.12 28.68
N GLN A 385 26.21 2.86 28.26
CA GLN A 385 27.50 2.18 28.07
C GLN A 385 27.72 1.66 26.64
N ARG A 386 26.67 1.43 25.84
CA ARG A 386 26.73 0.66 24.60
C ARG A 386 26.13 1.39 23.42
N VAL A 387 26.82 1.27 22.28
CA VAL A 387 26.36 1.69 20.96
C VAL A 387 26.51 0.51 20.01
N ALA A 388 25.49 0.18 19.23
CA ALA A 388 25.55 -0.86 18.21
C ALA A 388 25.79 -0.23 16.83
N LEU A 389 26.73 -0.79 16.07
CA LEU A 389 27.10 -0.37 14.71
C LEU A 389 27.01 -1.57 13.76
N PRO A 390 26.50 -1.42 12.52
CA PRO A 390 26.49 -2.52 11.55
C PRO A 390 27.91 -3.07 11.37
N ALA A 391 28.07 -4.40 11.47
CA ALA A 391 29.38 -5.03 11.58
C ALA A 391 30.32 -4.73 10.41
N GLN A 392 29.77 -4.49 9.22
CA GLN A 392 30.54 -4.11 8.03
C GLN A 392 31.29 -2.77 8.15
N PHE A 393 30.83 -1.87 9.03
CA PHE A 393 31.47 -0.58 9.27
C PHE A 393 32.44 -0.63 10.47
N ALA A 394 32.50 -1.74 11.20
CA ALA A 394 33.45 -1.95 12.27
C ALA A 394 34.76 -2.58 11.74
N THR A 395 35.72 -1.74 11.35
CA THR A 395 37.00 -2.20 10.79
C THR A 395 38.10 -2.39 11.85
N SER A 396 38.98 -3.37 11.63
CA SER A 396 40.05 -3.69 12.58
C SER A 396 41.05 -2.53 12.75
N GLY A 397 41.26 -2.12 14.00
CA GLY A 397 42.18 -1.02 14.36
C GLY A 397 41.67 0.38 14.02
N ALA A 398 40.39 0.54 13.66
CA ALA A 398 39.76 1.86 13.60
C ALA A 398 39.53 2.44 15.00
N THR A 399 39.41 3.76 15.04
CA THR A 399 38.91 4.51 16.19
C THR A 399 37.47 4.93 15.95
N TYR A 400 36.64 4.78 16.97
CA TYR A 400 35.22 5.08 16.94
C TYR A 400 34.94 6.27 17.87
N ALA A 401 33.98 7.12 17.52
CA ALA A 401 33.54 8.17 18.42
C ALA A 401 32.08 8.56 18.19
N LEU A 402 31.39 8.88 19.29
CA LEU A 402 30.17 9.68 19.24
C LEU A 402 30.55 11.15 19.17
N ASN A 403 29.85 11.89 18.33
CA ASN A 403 29.99 13.32 18.16
C ASN A 403 28.63 13.96 18.42
N SER A 404 28.60 15.05 19.18
CA SER A 404 27.37 15.75 19.51
C SER A 404 27.52 17.26 19.38
N SER A 405 26.49 17.94 18.87
CA SER A 405 26.40 19.40 18.92
C SER A 405 25.02 19.85 19.39
N LEU A 406 24.98 20.61 20.49
CA LEU A 406 23.73 21.08 21.10
C LEU A 406 22.86 21.90 20.15
N ASN A 407 23.46 22.70 19.25
CA ASN A 407 22.73 23.57 18.32
C ASN A 407 22.92 23.14 16.86
N GLY A 408 23.33 21.89 16.62
CA GLY A 408 23.70 21.41 15.29
C GLY A 408 25.02 21.97 14.77
N GLY A 409 25.27 21.76 13.48
CA GLY A 409 26.49 22.21 12.81
C GLY A 409 27.65 21.21 12.88
N LEU A 410 27.39 19.94 13.21
CA LEU A 410 28.36 18.89 12.96
C LEU A 410 28.70 18.87 11.46
N SER A 411 30.00 18.78 11.15
CA SER A 411 30.48 18.70 9.77
C SER A 411 31.39 17.51 9.58
N VAL A 412 31.06 16.71 8.58
CA VAL A 412 31.81 15.55 8.15
C VAL A 412 32.98 16.03 7.27
N THR A 413 34.18 15.58 7.62
CA THR A 413 35.44 15.90 6.92
C THR A 413 36.15 14.60 6.53
N THR A 414 37.19 14.70 5.70
CA THR A 414 37.97 13.53 5.27
C THR A 414 38.71 12.81 6.40
N THR A 415 38.83 13.42 7.59
CA THR A 415 39.56 12.86 8.75
C THR A 415 38.67 12.59 9.97
N GLY A 416 37.36 12.85 9.88
CA GLY A 416 36.44 12.72 11.03
C GLY A 416 35.30 13.73 11.01
N ILE A 417 34.53 13.77 12.10
CA ILE A 417 33.48 14.77 12.32
C ILE A 417 34.04 15.91 13.19
N THR A 418 33.63 17.14 12.89
CA THR A 418 34.03 18.36 13.61
C THR A 418 32.81 19.21 13.96
N GLY A 419 32.99 20.28 14.75
CA GLY A 419 31.91 21.22 15.08
C GLY A 419 31.17 20.90 16.39
N GLY A 420 31.57 19.86 17.12
CA GLY A 420 30.92 19.45 18.37
C GLY A 420 31.88 18.85 19.39
N ILE A 421 31.29 18.20 20.40
CA ILE A 421 31.98 17.42 21.43
C ILE A 421 32.16 15.99 20.90
N THR A 422 33.33 15.41 21.15
CA THR A 422 33.66 14.04 20.75
C THR A 422 33.84 13.16 21.99
N ILE A 423 33.12 12.04 22.04
CA ILE A 423 33.21 11.01 23.08
C ILE A 423 33.81 9.75 22.41
N PRO A 424 35.03 9.33 22.78
CA PRO A 424 35.65 8.16 22.17
C PRO A 424 34.86 6.88 22.52
N LEU A 425 34.89 5.90 21.63
CA LEU A 425 34.28 4.58 21.81
C LEU A 425 35.31 3.47 21.59
N THR A 426 35.16 2.34 22.27
CA THR A 426 36.01 1.15 22.09
C THR A 426 35.21 -0.06 21.65
N ALA A 427 35.67 -0.79 20.64
CA ALA A 427 35.07 -2.08 20.26
C ALA A 427 35.39 -3.16 21.32
N GLY A 428 34.44 -4.07 21.57
CA GLY A 428 34.67 -5.24 22.44
C GLY A 428 33.56 -5.58 23.43
N GLY A 429 32.32 -5.13 23.20
CA GLY A 429 31.16 -5.48 24.01
C GLY A 429 30.24 -6.52 23.38
N SER A 430 29.13 -6.80 24.06
CA SER A 430 27.96 -7.52 23.55
C SER A 430 26.70 -6.87 24.10
N LEU A 431 25.55 -7.11 23.45
CA LEU A 431 24.25 -6.83 24.05
C LEU A 431 24.08 -7.71 25.29
N THR A 432 23.40 -7.19 26.31
CA THR A 432 22.88 -7.98 27.42
C THR A 432 21.74 -8.89 26.94
N ALA A 433 21.36 -9.87 27.76
CA ALA A 433 20.24 -10.75 27.43
C ALA A 433 18.93 -9.96 27.25
N ASP A 434 18.69 -8.95 28.10
CA ASP A 434 17.47 -8.13 28.05
C ASP A 434 17.48 -7.20 26.82
N GLU A 435 18.62 -6.59 26.49
CA GLU A 435 18.77 -5.78 25.27
C GLU A 435 18.59 -6.63 24.01
N PHE A 436 19.15 -7.85 23.96
CA PHE A 436 18.98 -8.74 22.82
C PHE A 436 17.53 -9.23 22.68
N ALA A 437 16.83 -9.46 23.80
CA ALA A 437 15.42 -9.83 23.78
C ALA A 437 14.53 -8.69 23.26
N ARG A 438 14.90 -7.44 23.54
CA ARG A 438 14.18 -6.23 23.10
C ARG A 438 14.54 -5.82 21.68
N TYR A 439 15.81 -5.95 21.28
CA TYR A 439 16.34 -5.53 20.00
C TYR A 439 17.05 -6.71 19.28
N PRO A 440 16.35 -7.82 18.99
CA PRO A 440 16.97 -9.01 18.38
C PRO A 440 17.55 -8.73 16.99
N GLN A 441 17.00 -7.75 16.26
CA GLN A 441 17.50 -7.28 14.97
C GLN A 441 18.94 -6.78 15.03
N LEU A 442 19.40 -6.33 16.20
CA LEU A 442 20.76 -5.85 16.42
C LEU A 442 21.75 -6.98 16.77
N GLY A 443 21.31 -8.25 16.76
CA GLY A 443 22.13 -9.40 17.11
C GLY A 443 23.41 -9.59 16.31
N SER A 444 23.44 -9.10 15.07
CA SER A 444 24.59 -9.16 14.17
C SER A 444 25.50 -7.91 14.23
N TYR A 445 25.11 -6.89 15.00
CA TYR A 445 25.83 -5.62 15.07
C TYR A 445 27.08 -5.75 15.94
N THR A 446 28.09 -4.92 15.65
CA THR A 446 29.25 -4.77 16.54
C THR A 446 28.89 -3.80 17.66
N VAL A 447 29.10 -4.25 18.90
CA VAL A 447 28.87 -3.41 20.09
C VAL A 447 30.15 -2.66 20.46
N LEU A 448 30.02 -1.34 20.48
CA LEU A 448 31.00 -0.36 20.93
C LEU A 448 30.65 0.09 22.35
N GLN A 449 31.67 0.43 23.12
CA GLN A 449 31.54 0.82 24.53
C GLN A 449 31.98 2.28 24.74
N LEU A 450 31.20 3.00 25.54
CA LEU A 450 31.61 4.29 26.09
C LEU A 450 32.63 4.08 27.22
N PRO A 451 33.55 5.04 27.45
CA PRO A 451 34.44 5.03 28.62
C PRO A 451 33.61 4.97 29.90
N PRO A 452 33.91 4.05 30.84
CA PRO A 452 33.13 3.88 32.08
C PRO A 452 33.03 5.13 32.96
N ASP A 453 33.97 6.06 32.80
CA ASP A 453 34.07 7.33 33.53
C ASP A 453 33.48 8.53 32.77
N THR A 454 32.81 8.31 31.63
CA THR A 454 32.11 9.38 30.91
C THR A 454 31.04 10.01 31.83
N PRO A 455 31.11 11.33 32.12
CA PRO A 455 30.15 11.97 33.00
C PRO A 455 28.73 11.85 32.44
N LEU A 456 27.77 11.47 33.30
CA LEU A 456 26.36 11.36 32.90
C LEU A 456 25.85 12.66 32.25
N SER A 457 26.21 13.81 32.82
CA SER A 457 25.85 15.12 32.27
C SER A 457 26.30 15.32 30.82
N THR A 458 27.42 14.73 30.42
CA THR A 458 27.90 14.79 29.03
C THR A 458 26.97 14.01 28.10
N LEU A 459 26.51 12.83 28.52
CA LEU A 459 25.54 12.03 27.75
C LEU A 459 24.20 12.75 27.65
N GLN A 460 23.73 13.29 28.78
CA GLN A 460 22.47 14.04 28.85
C GLN A 460 22.47 15.27 27.94
N THR A 461 23.57 16.04 27.92
CA THR A 461 23.72 17.18 27.00
C THR A 461 23.82 16.74 25.53
N ALA A 462 24.48 15.60 25.24
CA ALA A 462 24.56 15.09 23.88
C ALA A 462 23.17 14.75 23.31
N LEU A 463 22.30 14.14 24.13
CA LEU A 463 20.93 13.75 23.76
C LEU A 463 19.99 14.95 23.52
N GLN A 464 20.40 16.18 23.82
CA GLN A 464 19.61 17.39 23.57
C GLN A 464 19.94 18.09 22.24
N GLY A 465 20.80 17.50 21.41
CA GLY A 465 21.29 18.09 20.18
C GLY A 465 21.53 17.07 19.08
N GLN A 466 22.22 17.51 18.03
CA GLN A 466 22.62 16.68 16.91
C GLN A 466 23.59 15.59 17.36
N LEU A 467 23.35 14.36 16.92
CA LEU A 467 24.17 13.18 17.22
C LEU A 467 24.73 12.56 15.94
N ALA A 468 25.98 12.11 15.99
CA ALA A 468 26.62 11.38 14.90
C ALA A 468 27.70 10.42 15.39
N LEU A 469 27.87 9.29 14.72
CA LEU A 469 28.98 8.37 14.94
C LEU A 469 29.98 8.50 13.80
N SER A 470 31.28 8.48 14.14
CA SER A 470 32.37 8.45 13.16
C SER A 470 33.26 7.23 13.35
N VAL A 471 33.67 6.61 12.24
CA VAL A 471 34.68 5.57 12.16
C VAL A 471 35.88 6.10 11.40
N VAL A 472 37.03 6.19 12.07
CA VAL A 472 38.29 6.66 11.47
C VAL A 472 39.27 5.51 11.43
N GLY A 473 39.77 5.19 10.23
CA GLY A 473 40.68 4.07 10.02
C GLY A 473 42.09 4.33 10.54
N GLN A 474 42.95 3.31 10.51
CA GLN A 474 44.35 3.40 10.96
C GLN A 474 45.18 4.46 10.21
N SER A 475 44.78 4.85 8.99
CA SER A 475 45.43 5.92 8.22
C SER A 475 45.08 7.33 8.70
N GLY A 476 44.16 7.48 9.66
CA GLY A 476 43.63 8.76 10.10
C GLY A 476 42.55 9.35 9.18
N MET A 477 42.09 8.59 8.20
CA MET A 477 41.03 8.98 7.27
C MET A 477 39.66 8.46 7.75
N LEU A 478 38.62 9.27 7.56
CA LEU A 478 37.24 8.86 7.76
C LEU A 478 36.93 7.66 6.86
N GLN A 479 36.39 6.60 7.46
CA GLN A 479 35.91 5.43 6.74
C GLN A 479 34.39 5.40 6.67
N TYR A 480 33.72 5.90 7.71
CA TYR A 480 32.27 5.88 7.78
C TYR A 480 31.75 6.94 8.78
N ALA A 481 30.59 7.51 8.50
CA ALA A 481 29.85 8.41 9.38
C ALA A 481 28.35 8.12 9.25
N THR A 482 27.60 8.28 10.33
CA THR A 482 26.15 8.04 10.39
C THR A 482 25.52 8.84 11.53
N GLY A 483 24.24 9.19 11.42
CA GLY A 483 23.41 9.62 12.56
C GLY A 483 23.19 8.47 13.57
N LEU A 484 22.41 8.72 14.62
CA LEU A 484 22.09 7.71 15.62
C LEU A 484 20.60 7.63 15.90
N GLN A 485 20.08 6.40 15.99
CA GLN A 485 18.83 6.11 16.66
C GLN A 485 19.11 5.96 18.17
N PHE A 486 18.41 6.72 19.01
CA PHE A 486 18.78 6.88 20.43
C PHE A 486 17.66 6.51 21.41
N ALA A 487 16.58 5.87 20.95
CA ALA A 487 15.47 5.49 21.82
C ALA A 487 15.87 4.56 22.98
N GLY A 488 16.79 3.62 22.74
CA GLY A 488 17.30 2.72 23.78
C GLY A 488 17.95 3.45 24.96
N VAL A 489 18.86 4.40 24.68
CA VAL A 489 19.50 5.17 25.76
C VAL A 489 18.53 6.12 26.47
N LEU A 490 17.48 6.60 25.79
CA LEU A 490 16.39 7.31 26.46
C LEU A 490 15.64 6.41 27.44
N ASP A 491 15.35 5.16 27.06
CA ASP A 491 14.73 4.16 27.94
C ASP A 491 15.60 3.75 29.14
N ASP A 492 16.92 3.77 28.99
CA ASP A 492 17.88 3.47 30.06
C ASP A 492 18.06 4.64 31.05
N LEU A 493 18.05 5.88 30.57
CA LEU A 493 18.32 7.07 31.39
C LEU A 493 17.05 7.71 31.96
N TYR A 494 15.95 7.70 31.20
CA TYR A 494 14.82 8.59 31.43
C TYR A 494 13.47 7.89 31.50
N TYR A 495 13.41 6.56 31.54
CA TYR A 495 12.14 5.89 31.83
C TYR A 495 11.52 6.44 33.11
N TYR A 496 10.27 6.89 33.01
CA TYR A 496 9.56 7.55 34.10
C TYR A 496 8.26 6.80 34.43
N PRO A 497 8.16 6.12 35.59
CA PRO A 497 6.98 5.36 35.96
C PRO A 497 5.85 6.21 36.56
N GLY A 498 6.10 7.50 36.86
CA GLY A 498 5.12 8.39 37.49
C GLY A 498 3.99 8.80 36.55
N LYS A 499 3.03 9.55 37.09
CA LYS A 499 1.93 10.12 36.29
C LYS A 499 2.43 11.27 35.40
N LEU A 500 1.97 11.29 34.15
CA LEU A 500 2.15 12.37 33.17
C LEU A 500 0.81 13.07 32.88
N GLY A 501 0.84 14.16 32.13
CA GLY A 501 -0.32 14.99 31.85
C GLY A 501 -0.74 15.84 33.04
N VAL A 502 -2.05 16.05 33.19
CA VAL A 502 -2.64 16.88 34.25
C VAL A 502 -2.89 16.05 35.51
N VAL A 503 -2.27 16.42 36.62
CA VAL A 503 -2.41 15.75 37.91
C VAL A 503 -2.99 16.73 38.94
N PHE A 504 -4.18 16.42 39.45
CA PHE A 504 -4.80 17.17 40.55
C PHE A 504 -4.35 16.62 41.91
N HIS A 505 -4.31 17.49 42.93
CA HIS A 505 -4.06 17.11 44.32
C HIS A 505 -5.29 16.39 44.92
N ALA A 506 -5.60 15.20 44.41
CA ALA A 506 -6.73 14.39 44.84
C ALA A 506 -6.28 13.30 45.80
N GLY A 507 -6.00 13.66 47.07
CA GLY A 507 -5.94 12.74 48.23
C GLY A 507 -4.91 11.59 48.24
N ASN A 508 -4.17 11.34 47.15
CA ASN A 508 -3.13 10.31 47.08
C ASN A 508 -1.75 10.94 47.28
N GLU A 509 -1.32 11.02 48.55
CA GLU A 509 -0.06 11.64 48.98
C GLU A 509 1.17 11.06 48.26
N GLN A 510 1.16 9.78 47.90
CA GLN A 510 2.33 9.10 47.32
C GLN A 510 2.61 9.52 45.88
N THR A 511 1.58 9.72 45.06
CA THR A 511 1.74 10.25 43.68
C THR A 511 1.90 11.76 43.65
N TRP A 512 1.54 12.45 44.72
CA TRP A 512 1.62 13.91 44.81
C TRP A 512 3.01 14.38 45.25
N SER A 513 3.64 13.70 46.22
CA SER A 513 4.96 14.04 46.76
C SER A 513 6.15 13.65 45.87
N ASP A 514 5.92 13.18 44.65
CA ASP A 514 6.97 12.84 43.68
C ASP A 514 7.70 14.08 43.11
N TRP A 515 7.14 15.28 43.34
CA TRP A 515 7.67 16.57 42.90
C TRP A 515 7.65 17.61 44.04
N PRO A 516 8.70 17.66 44.89
CA PRO A 516 8.77 18.54 46.06
C PRO A 516 8.67 20.04 45.74
N ASP A 517 9.29 20.47 44.63
CA ASP A 517 9.30 21.88 44.21
C ASP A 517 7.89 22.43 43.88
N LEU A 518 6.93 21.53 43.64
CA LEU A 518 5.56 21.86 43.23
C LEU A 518 4.51 21.45 44.28
N GLU A 519 4.90 21.04 45.48
CA GLU A 519 3.96 20.53 46.51
C GLU A 519 2.89 21.53 46.95
N ASN A 520 3.18 22.83 46.88
CA ASN A 520 2.26 23.89 47.31
C ASN A 520 1.15 24.23 46.30
N TYR A 521 1.19 23.68 45.10
CA TYR A 521 0.19 23.91 44.07
C TYR A 521 -1.00 22.96 44.21
N ALA A 522 -2.09 23.20 43.47
CA ALA A 522 -3.25 22.30 43.47
C ALA A 522 -3.27 21.38 42.24
N VAL A 523 -2.58 21.79 41.17
CA VAL A 523 -2.48 21.08 39.89
C VAL A 523 -1.03 21.05 39.46
N LYS A 524 -0.56 19.90 38.94
CA LYS A 524 0.74 19.73 38.29
C LYS A 524 0.50 19.30 36.84
N LEU A 525 1.19 19.93 35.90
CA LEU A 525 1.26 19.48 34.50
C LEU A 525 2.65 18.92 34.27
N LYS A 526 2.74 17.68 33.77
CA LYS A 526 3.99 16.93 33.64
C LYS A 526 4.16 16.38 32.22
N LEU A 527 5.25 16.71 31.57
CA LEU A 527 5.59 16.30 30.21
C LEU A 527 6.92 15.54 30.20
N TRP A 528 6.94 14.34 29.61
CA TRP A 528 8.20 13.63 29.36
C TRP A 528 8.80 14.14 28.05
N ALA A 529 9.92 14.88 28.15
CA ALA A 529 10.61 15.48 27.01
C ALA A 529 12.13 15.54 27.29
N PRO A 530 12.81 14.37 27.35
CA PRO A 530 14.19 14.29 27.81
C PRO A 530 15.22 14.93 26.86
N THR A 531 14.88 15.03 25.57
CA THR A 531 15.73 15.65 24.52
C THR A 531 15.49 17.15 24.40
N ALA A 532 14.43 17.69 25.02
CA ALA A 532 14.15 19.12 24.98
C ALA A 532 15.22 19.92 25.72
N GLN A 533 15.58 21.07 25.15
CA GLN A 533 16.49 22.05 25.76
C GLN A 533 15.76 22.96 26.75
N SER A 534 14.48 23.25 26.48
CA SER A 534 13.60 23.97 27.39
C SER A 534 12.14 23.69 27.08
N VAL A 535 11.29 23.66 28.10
CA VAL A 535 9.83 23.58 27.95
C VAL A 535 9.16 24.71 28.72
N SER A 536 8.18 25.36 28.09
CA SER A 536 7.28 26.31 28.76
C SER A 536 5.82 25.90 28.55
N LEU A 537 5.00 26.09 29.58
CA LEU A 537 3.56 25.91 29.53
C LEU A 537 2.89 27.22 29.10
N LEU A 538 2.11 27.18 28.01
CA LEU A 538 1.31 28.30 27.52
C LEU A 538 -0.13 28.11 27.99
N ILE A 539 -0.65 29.01 28.81
CA ILE A 539 -2.00 28.91 29.40
C ILE A 539 -2.91 29.92 28.71
N PHE A 540 -4.13 29.50 28.40
CA PHE A 540 -5.16 30.29 27.73
C PHE A 540 -6.45 30.27 28.57
N ASP A 541 -7.16 31.39 28.64
CA ASP A 541 -8.40 31.49 29.42
C ASP A 541 -9.58 30.87 28.66
N HIS A 542 -9.56 30.93 27.32
CA HIS A 542 -10.58 30.37 26.44
C HIS A 542 -9.97 29.57 25.29
N ALA A 543 -10.73 28.62 24.74
CA ALA A 543 -10.31 27.78 23.61
C ALA A 543 -9.89 28.60 22.38
N THR A 544 -10.62 29.69 22.10
CA THR A 544 -10.43 30.55 20.92
C THR A 544 -9.31 31.57 21.06
N ASP A 545 -8.69 31.69 22.24
CA ASP A 545 -7.61 32.65 22.45
C ASP A 545 -6.41 32.27 21.56
N THR A 546 -5.86 33.26 20.84
CA THR A 546 -4.67 33.09 19.97
C THR A 546 -3.37 33.46 20.69
N THR A 547 -3.46 34.07 21.87
CA THR A 547 -2.32 34.46 22.70
C THR A 547 -2.51 33.93 24.12
N PRO A 548 -1.47 33.37 24.77
CA PRO A 548 -1.60 32.85 26.12
C PRO A 548 -1.80 33.99 27.14
N SER A 549 -2.65 33.76 28.13
CA SER A 549 -2.80 34.62 29.31
C SER A 549 -1.61 34.50 30.27
N ALA A 550 -0.88 33.38 30.22
CA ALA A 550 0.38 33.20 30.93
C ALA A 550 1.32 32.24 30.20
N THR A 551 2.63 32.49 30.31
CA THR A 551 3.70 31.57 29.91
C THR A 551 4.50 31.20 31.14
N VAL A 552 4.49 29.92 31.50
CA VAL A 552 5.13 29.40 32.73
C VAL A 552 6.31 28.51 32.34
N PRO A 553 7.56 28.92 32.60
CA PRO A 553 8.71 28.04 32.41
C PRO A 553 8.57 26.78 33.27
N MET A 554 8.81 25.61 32.69
CA MET A 554 8.70 24.34 33.40
C MET A 554 10.03 23.95 34.05
N ILE A 555 9.95 23.24 35.17
CA ILE A 555 11.10 22.75 35.94
C ILE A 555 11.45 21.34 35.44
N TYR A 556 12.70 21.13 35.08
CA TYR A 556 13.21 19.83 34.62
C TYR A 556 13.72 18.97 35.77
N HIS A 557 13.28 17.72 35.81
CA HIS A 557 13.86 16.65 36.65
C HIS A 557 13.90 15.34 35.88
N ASN A 558 15.12 14.86 35.59
CA ASN A 558 15.41 13.55 35.00
C ASN A 558 14.49 13.14 33.82
N GLY A 559 14.41 13.97 32.79
CA GLY A 559 13.66 13.70 31.56
C GLY A 559 12.23 14.23 31.55
N VAL A 560 11.69 14.60 32.72
CA VAL A 560 10.33 15.15 32.86
C VAL A 560 10.41 16.64 33.16
N TRP A 561 9.54 17.41 32.52
CA TRP A 561 9.31 18.83 32.78
C TRP A 561 7.99 18.98 33.52
N ALA A 562 7.93 19.83 34.55
CA ALA A 562 6.68 20.11 35.25
C ALA A 562 6.44 21.58 35.58
N ALA A 563 5.17 21.98 35.58
CA ALA A 563 4.71 23.26 36.13
C ALA A 563 3.58 23.03 37.14
N GLY A 564 3.53 23.88 38.17
CA GLY A 564 2.48 23.87 39.18
C GLY A 564 1.55 25.08 39.06
N GLY A 565 0.26 24.85 39.31
CA GLY A 565 -0.78 25.88 39.26
C GLY A 565 -1.83 25.74 40.36
N ASP A 566 -2.56 26.82 40.60
CA ASP A 566 -3.68 26.84 41.53
C ASP A 566 -4.91 26.16 40.94
N ILE A 567 -5.91 25.85 41.78
CA ILE A 567 -7.13 25.14 41.36
C ILE A 567 -7.95 25.89 40.29
N ASN A 568 -7.76 27.20 40.18
CA ASN A 568 -8.41 28.03 39.15
C ASN A 568 -7.87 27.79 37.73
N TRP A 569 -6.86 26.95 37.56
CA TRP A 569 -6.44 26.46 36.25
C TRP A 569 -7.40 25.40 35.70
N GLN A 570 -8.21 24.75 36.53
CA GLN A 570 -9.23 23.82 36.05
C GLN A 570 -10.15 24.49 35.02
N GLY A 571 -10.32 23.85 33.87
CA GLY A 571 -11.13 24.33 32.75
C GLY A 571 -10.41 25.28 31.80
N LYS A 572 -9.20 25.76 32.13
CA LYS A 572 -8.35 26.52 31.21
C LYS A 572 -7.74 25.61 30.14
N TYR A 573 -7.25 26.24 29.08
CA TYR A 573 -6.61 25.55 27.96
C TYR A 573 -5.11 25.76 27.99
N TYR A 574 -4.35 24.84 27.40
CA TYR A 574 -2.90 24.95 27.34
C TYR A 574 -2.27 24.26 26.12
N LEU A 575 -1.03 24.68 25.85
CA LEU A 575 -0.10 24.08 24.91
C LEU A 575 1.29 24.07 25.56
N TYR A 576 2.17 23.18 25.11
CA TYR A 576 3.60 23.24 25.42
C TYR A 576 4.35 23.98 24.33
N SER A 577 5.31 24.81 24.74
CA SER A 577 6.36 25.33 23.88
C SER A 577 7.63 24.54 24.17
N VAL A 578 8.00 23.65 23.26
CA VAL A 578 9.10 22.69 23.40
C VAL A 578 10.23 23.11 22.47
N LYS A 579 11.37 23.50 23.04
CA LYS A 579 12.58 23.78 22.25
C LYS A 579 13.43 22.53 22.15
N VAL A 580 13.57 21.94 20.98
CA VAL A 580 14.17 20.61 20.79
C VAL A 580 14.95 20.52 19.47
N TRP A 581 15.92 19.61 19.39
CA TRP A 581 16.62 19.30 18.15
C TRP A 581 15.75 18.40 17.26
N VAL A 582 15.53 18.81 16.01
CA VAL A 582 14.76 18.05 15.01
C VAL A 582 15.73 17.60 13.91
N SER A 583 15.93 16.29 13.79
CA SER A 583 16.89 15.70 12.85
C SER A 583 16.52 15.98 11.39
N ALA A 584 15.23 15.91 11.05
CA ALA A 584 14.70 16.19 9.71
C ALA A 584 15.01 17.62 9.23
N ASP A 585 14.92 18.60 10.13
CA ASP A 585 15.18 20.02 9.83
C ASP A 585 16.67 20.37 9.95
N GLY A 586 17.45 19.52 10.63
CA GLY A 586 18.86 19.77 10.92
C GLY A 586 19.05 21.02 11.80
N ALA A 587 18.07 21.31 12.66
CA ALA A 587 18.00 22.54 13.45
C ALA A 587 17.42 22.30 14.85
N VAL A 588 17.51 23.33 15.69
CA VAL A 588 16.77 23.39 16.97
C VAL A 588 15.52 24.22 16.74
N ASP A 589 14.36 23.58 16.84
CA ASP A 589 13.07 24.19 16.63
C ASP A 589 12.37 24.52 17.94
N THR A 590 11.25 25.23 17.85
CA THR A 590 10.39 25.56 18.98
C THR A 590 8.97 25.19 18.63
N ASN A 591 8.60 23.98 19.03
CA ASN A 591 7.34 23.35 18.67
C ASN A 591 6.25 23.81 19.64
N ILE A 592 5.09 24.17 19.12
CA ILE A 592 3.93 24.59 19.90
C ILE A 592 2.87 23.50 19.77
N THR A 593 2.79 22.65 20.78
CA THR A 593 2.10 21.36 20.67
C THR A 593 1.18 21.07 21.83
N SER A 594 0.16 20.24 21.61
CA SER A 594 -0.75 19.76 22.65
C SER A 594 -0.08 18.69 23.52
N ASP A 595 -0.69 18.38 24.66
CA ASP A 595 -0.20 17.32 25.55
C ASP A 595 -0.51 15.92 24.97
N PRO A 596 0.49 15.04 24.78
CA PRO A 596 0.23 13.65 24.39
C PRO A 596 -0.66 12.86 25.37
N TYR A 597 -0.70 13.28 26.65
CA TYR A 597 -1.57 12.74 27.71
C TYR A 597 -2.88 13.56 27.87
N SER A 598 -3.32 14.25 26.82
CA SER A 598 -4.59 14.98 26.83
C SER A 598 -5.78 14.04 27.02
N ILE A 599 -6.60 14.33 28.04
CA ILE A 599 -7.87 13.64 28.33
C ILE A 599 -9.09 14.47 27.91
N ASP A 600 -8.88 15.75 27.58
CA ASP A 600 -9.90 16.70 27.18
C ASP A 600 -9.25 17.82 26.33
N LEU A 601 -10.00 18.34 25.37
CA LEU A 601 -9.47 19.12 24.26
C LEU A 601 -10.40 20.27 23.86
N ALA A 602 -9.80 21.34 23.36
CA ALA A 602 -10.51 22.32 22.53
C ALA A 602 -10.91 21.69 21.18
N LEU A 603 -11.77 22.39 20.46
CA LEU A 603 -12.21 21.99 19.11
C LEU A 603 -11.02 21.62 18.21
N ASN A 604 -11.13 20.50 17.51
CA ASN A 604 -10.11 19.92 16.61
C ASN A 604 -8.76 19.64 17.29
N GLY A 605 -8.74 19.44 18.61
CA GLY A 605 -7.51 19.18 19.36
C GLY A 605 -6.54 20.37 19.39
N THR A 606 -6.99 21.58 19.03
CA THR A 606 -6.12 22.76 18.87
C THR A 606 -5.43 23.21 20.16
N LYS A 607 -5.96 22.81 21.32
CA LYS A 607 -5.38 23.00 22.66
C LYS A 607 -5.82 21.87 23.59
N SER A 608 -4.97 21.51 24.53
CA SER A 608 -5.33 20.63 25.65
C SER A 608 -6.15 21.41 26.68
N ARG A 609 -7.02 20.72 27.43
CA ARG A 609 -7.80 21.34 28.52
C ARG A 609 -7.43 20.73 29.87
N ILE A 610 -7.34 21.57 30.90
CA ILE A 610 -7.02 21.17 32.27
C ILE A 610 -8.30 20.63 32.93
N THR A 611 -8.56 19.33 32.77
CA THR A 611 -9.81 18.68 33.20
C THR A 611 -9.59 17.69 34.34
N ASN A 612 -10.45 17.75 35.35
CA ASN A 612 -10.45 16.81 36.48
C ASN A 612 -11.57 15.77 36.29
N LEU A 613 -11.21 14.52 35.96
CA LEU A 613 -12.17 13.42 35.72
C LEU A 613 -12.96 13.00 36.96
N GLU A 614 -12.51 13.38 38.16
CA GLU A 614 -13.21 13.13 39.43
C GLU A 614 -14.26 14.20 39.75
N SER A 615 -14.29 15.30 39.00
CA SER A 615 -15.28 16.37 39.18
C SER A 615 -16.68 15.93 38.75
N ASP A 616 -17.71 16.31 39.53
CA ASP A 616 -19.12 16.11 39.20
C ASP A 616 -19.49 16.66 37.80
N GLN A 617 -18.79 17.71 37.32
CA GLN A 617 -19.03 18.29 35.99
C GLN A 617 -18.67 17.35 34.84
N THR A 618 -17.82 16.36 35.09
CA THR A 618 -17.37 15.38 34.08
C THR A 618 -18.14 14.07 34.17
N LYS A 619 -19.07 13.92 35.11
CA LYS A 619 -19.78 12.67 35.39
C LYS A 619 -21.28 12.84 35.12
N PRO A 620 -21.94 11.93 34.38
CA PRO A 620 -23.41 11.91 34.34
C PRO A 620 -23.97 11.55 35.73
N ASN A 621 -25.22 11.94 35.99
CA ASN A 621 -25.89 11.66 37.26
C ASN A 621 -25.94 10.14 37.52
N GLY A 622 -25.39 9.69 38.65
CA GLY A 622 -25.36 8.27 39.04
C GLY A 622 -24.16 7.48 38.51
N TRP A 623 -23.18 8.15 37.87
CA TRP A 623 -21.99 7.49 37.32
C TRP A 623 -21.21 6.65 38.34
N ASP A 624 -20.95 7.20 39.53
CA ASP A 624 -20.13 6.50 40.52
C ASP A 624 -20.83 5.23 41.05
N ASP A 625 -22.16 5.19 41.03
CA ASP A 625 -22.97 4.02 41.43
C ASP A 625 -23.25 3.03 40.27
N SER A 626 -22.92 3.41 39.03
CA SER A 626 -23.12 2.56 37.85
C SER A 626 -22.14 1.38 37.86
N ASN A 627 -22.57 0.23 37.35
CA ASN A 627 -21.72 -0.95 37.25
C ASN A 627 -21.86 -1.58 35.87
N SER A 628 -20.76 -2.12 35.36
CA SER A 628 -20.77 -2.93 34.15
C SER A 628 -21.76 -4.10 34.25
N PRO A 629 -22.45 -4.46 33.16
CA PRO A 629 -23.32 -5.63 33.13
C PRO A 629 -22.60 -6.91 33.55
N ARG A 630 -23.25 -7.78 34.32
CA ARG A 630 -22.61 -8.99 34.86
C ARG A 630 -22.10 -9.93 33.76
N LEU A 631 -20.86 -10.41 33.92
CA LEU A 631 -20.24 -11.44 33.08
C LEU A 631 -19.67 -12.53 33.98
N ASN A 632 -20.10 -13.79 33.83
CA ASN A 632 -19.60 -14.86 34.71
C ASN A 632 -18.20 -15.32 34.25
N SER A 633 -18.06 -15.61 32.96
CA SER A 633 -16.82 -16.02 32.30
C SER A 633 -16.57 -15.19 31.05
N LEU A 634 -15.29 -15.02 30.67
CA LEU A 634 -14.94 -14.45 29.36
C LEU A 634 -15.46 -15.31 28.20
N SER A 635 -15.62 -16.62 28.39
CA SER A 635 -16.24 -17.51 27.39
C SER A 635 -17.71 -17.19 27.13
N ASP A 636 -18.38 -16.47 28.03
CA ASP A 636 -19.76 -16.01 27.83
C ASP A 636 -19.84 -14.77 26.92
N LEU A 637 -18.72 -14.19 26.47
CA LEU A 637 -18.74 -12.98 25.63
C LEU A 637 -19.32 -13.24 24.25
N SER A 638 -19.92 -12.19 23.70
CA SER A 638 -20.34 -12.03 22.31
C SER A 638 -20.32 -10.55 22.00
N LEU A 639 -19.88 -10.19 20.79
CA LEU A 639 -19.48 -8.85 20.43
C LEU A 639 -20.29 -8.35 19.24
N TYR A 640 -20.73 -7.09 19.28
CA TYR A 640 -21.44 -6.41 18.19
C TYR A 640 -20.74 -5.09 17.88
N GLU A 641 -20.10 -5.01 16.73
CA GLU A 641 -19.28 -3.86 16.32
C GLU A 641 -20.14 -2.74 15.74
N LEU A 642 -19.95 -1.51 16.20
CA LEU A 642 -20.83 -0.41 15.87
C LEU A 642 -20.07 0.91 15.86
N HIS A 643 -20.34 1.72 14.84
CA HIS A 643 -19.86 3.09 14.76
C HIS A 643 -20.87 4.07 15.39
N VAL A 644 -20.38 5.06 16.16
CA VAL A 644 -21.22 6.04 16.87
C VAL A 644 -22.18 6.75 15.91
N ARG A 645 -21.69 7.13 14.72
CA ARG A 645 -22.51 7.82 13.73
C ARG A 645 -23.51 6.90 13.05
N ASP A 646 -23.08 5.71 12.63
CA ASP A 646 -23.93 4.69 11.99
C ASP A 646 -25.15 4.36 12.85
N PHE A 647 -24.92 4.29 14.17
CA PHE A 647 -25.93 3.95 15.14
C PHE A 647 -27.16 4.85 15.08
N SER A 648 -27.00 6.15 14.85
CA SER A 648 -28.12 7.08 15.10
C SER A 648 -28.32 8.18 14.09
N VAL A 649 -27.39 8.42 13.16
CA VAL A 649 -27.52 9.53 12.19
C VAL A 649 -28.81 9.44 11.37
N ASN A 650 -29.28 8.22 11.08
CA ASN A 650 -30.50 7.94 10.34
C ASN A 650 -31.71 7.54 11.20
N ASP A 651 -31.58 7.42 12.53
CA ASP A 651 -32.70 7.07 13.40
C ASP A 651 -33.55 8.30 13.72
N LEU A 652 -34.69 8.43 13.03
CA LEU A 652 -35.58 9.57 13.22
C LEU A 652 -36.28 9.59 14.58
N THR A 653 -36.25 8.49 15.34
CA THR A 653 -36.78 8.44 16.71
C THR A 653 -35.82 9.08 17.73
N VAL A 654 -34.54 9.22 17.37
CA VAL A 654 -33.55 9.99 18.14
C VAL A 654 -33.76 11.49 17.88
N PRO A 655 -33.69 12.35 18.93
CA PRO A 655 -33.70 13.79 18.77
C PRO A 655 -32.64 14.26 17.77
N ALA A 656 -32.99 15.19 16.88
CA ALA A 656 -32.11 15.61 15.79
C ALA A 656 -30.71 16.09 16.26
N SER A 657 -30.63 16.71 17.44
CA SER A 657 -29.37 17.16 18.05
C SER A 657 -28.49 16.02 18.57
N HIS A 658 -29.04 14.83 18.81
CA HIS A 658 -28.31 13.67 19.36
C HIS A 658 -27.90 12.68 18.25
N ARG A 659 -28.42 12.85 17.03
CA ARG A 659 -28.15 11.93 15.91
C ARG A 659 -26.69 12.00 15.50
N GLY A 660 -26.05 10.85 15.51
CA GLY A 660 -24.62 10.68 15.27
C GLY A 660 -23.73 11.06 16.45
N MET A 661 -24.30 11.20 17.65
CA MET A 661 -23.61 11.66 18.86
C MET A 661 -23.66 10.60 19.98
N TYR A 662 -22.78 10.72 20.98
CA TYR A 662 -22.76 9.83 22.15
C TYR A 662 -24.11 9.74 22.88
N ASP A 663 -24.80 10.88 23.04
CA ASP A 663 -26.11 10.96 23.72
C ASP A 663 -27.21 10.10 23.08
N ALA A 664 -27.08 9.69 21.81
CA ALA A 664 -28.05 8.80 21.18
C ALA A 664 -28.19 7.46 21.92
N PHE A 665 -27.10 6.96 22.50
CA PHE A 665 -27.09 5.70 23.24
C PHE A 665 -27.82 5.79 24.59
N ASN A 666 -28.06 6.99 25.10
CA ASN A 666 -28.83 7.18 26.32
C ASN A 666 -30.35 7.30 26.06
N ASP A 667 -30.78 7.50 24.80
CA ASP A 667 -32.21 7.47 24.45
C ASP A 667 -32.71 6.02 24.36
N GLN A 668 -33.12 5.49 25.51
CA GLN A 668 -33.62 4.13 25.64
C GLN A 668 -34.89 3.85 24.82
N ASN A 669 -35.58 4.87 24.28
CA ASN A 669 -36.78 4.70 23.48
C ASN A 669 -36.53 4.78 21.97
N SER A 670 -35.30 5.09 21.55
CA SER A 670 -34.90 5.05 20.14
C SER A 670 -35.02 3.63 19.55
N ASN A 671 -35.17 3.53 18.23
CA ASN A 671 -35.23 2.24 17.55
C ASN A 671 -33.89 1.50 17.70
N GLY A 672 -32.77 2.19 17.54
CA GLY A 672 -31.44 1.63 17.78
C GLY A 672 -31.29 1.02 19.19
N MET A 673 -31.63 1.75 20.26
CA MET A 673 -31.53 1.21 21.63
C MET A 673 -32.57 0.12 21.94
N LYS A 674 -33.75 0.12 21.31
CA LYS A 674 -34.71 -1.00 21.39
C LYS A 674 -34.15 -2.26 20.77
N HIS A 675 -33.50 -2.13 19.63
CA HIS A 675 -32.86 -3.23 18.92
C HIS A 675 -31.66 -3.78 19.70
N LEU A 676 -30.72 -2.94 20.15
CA LEU A 676 -29.58 -3.39 20.96
C LEU A 676 -30.02 -4.12 22.24
N ARG A 677 -31.06 -3.60 22.92
CA ARG A 677 -31.62 -4.26 24.10
C ARG A 677 -32.32 -5.59 23.79
N SER A 678 -32.95 -5.75 22.61
CA SER A 678 -33.55 -7.03 22.22
C SER A 678 -32.49 -8.10 21.95
N LEU A 679 -31.35 -7.70 21.36
CA LEU A 679 -30.17 -8.55 21.20
C LEU A 679 -29.57 -8.92 22.56
N ALA A 680 -29.42 -7.95 23.48
CA ALA A 680 -28.92 -8.19 24.84
C ALA A 680 -29.81 -9.19 25.61
N GLN A 681 -31.13 -9.02 25.53
CA GLN A 681 -32.12 -9.95 26.10
C GLN A 681 -32.06 -11.34 25.48
N SER A 682 -31.66 -11.43 24.21
CA SER A 682 -31.47 -12.71 23.51
C SER A 682 -30.13 -13.36 23.82
N GLY A 683 -29.15 -12.60 24.30
CA GLY A 683 -27.89 -13.15 24.80
C GLY A 683 -26.66 -12.29 24.55
N LEU A 684 -26.71 -11.31 23.64
CA LEU A 684 -25.57 -10.45 23.30
C LEU A 684 -24.98 -9.81 24.58
N LYS A 685 -23.64 -9.71 24.65
CA LYS A 685 -22.96 -9.25 25.89
C LYS A 685 -22.30 -7.89 25.79
N ALA A 686 -21.76 -7.53 24.64
CA ALA A 686 -21.03 -6.28 24.51
C ALA A 686 -21.21 -5.65 23.13
N VAL A 687 -21.07 -4.33 23.10
CA VAL A 687 -20.92 -3.54 21.89
C VAL A 687 -19.45 -3.10 21.79
N HIS A 688 -18.82 -3.39 20.66
CA HIS A 688 -17.52 -2.84 20.29
C HIS A 688 -17.77 -1.55 19.54
N ILE A 689 -17.34 -0.43 20.12
CA ILE A 689 -17.45 0.89 19.51
C ILE A 689 -16.18 1.15 18.68
N LEU A 690 -16.35 1.41 17.38
CA LEU A 690 -15.28 1.88 16.48
C LEU A 690 -14.55 3.11 17.08
N PRO A 691 -13.38 3.52 16.55
CA PRO A 691 -12.57 4.58 17.13
C PRO A 691 -13.37 5.76 17.68
N SER A 692 -13.21 6.00 18.97
CA SER A 692 -13.94 7.03 19.72
C SER A 692 -13.03 7.88 20.61
N PHE A 693 -11.72 7.68 20.48
CA PHE A 693 -10.67 8.62 20.86
C PHE A 693 -10.56 9.74 19.81
N HIS A 694 -9.88 10.84 20.14
CA HIS A 694 -9.75 11.99 19.25
C HIS A 694 -8.87 11.68 18.02
N PHE A 695 -9.47 11.80 16.84
CA PHE A 695 -8.84 11.50 15.56
C PHE A 695 -8.87 12.70 14.59
N ALA A 696 -8.05 12.67 13.55
CA ALA A 696 -7.79 13.83 12.68
C ALA A 696 -8.81 14.06 11.57
N SER A 697 -9.48 12.99 11.10
CA SER A 697 -10.10 12.93 9.77
C SER A 697 -11.52 13.52 9.69
N VAL A 698 -12.09 14.00 10.79
CA VAL A 698 -13.36 14.74 10.83
C VAL A 698 -13.15 16.06 11.56
N ASN A 699 -13.56 17.17 10.94
CA ASN A 699 -13.55 18.46 11.62
C ASN A 699 -14.65 18.46 12.71
N GLU A 700 -14.30 18.73 13.96
CA GLU A 700 -15.25 18.79 15.07
C GLU A 700 -16.23 19.97 14.96
N ASP A 701 -15.92 21.00 14.15
CA ASP A 701 -16.84 22.08 13.81
C ASP A 701 -17.91 21.58 12.82
N LYS A 702 -19.04 21.16 13.39
CA LYS A 702 -20.19 20.63 12.63
C LYS A 702 -20.75 21.62 11.60
N THR A 703 -20.45 22.91 11.70
CA THR A 703 -20.89 23.91 10.71
C THR A 703 -20.13 23.82 9.39
N THR A 704 -18.97 23.15 9.36
CA THR A 704 -18.16 22.98 8.16
C THR A 704 -18.50 21.72 7.37
N TRP A 705 -19.26 20.80 7.97
CA TRP A 705 -19.62 19.52 7.37
C TRP A 705 -20.40 19.67 6.07
N ILE A 706 -19.99 18.90 5.07
CA ILE A 706 -20.73 18.73 3.83
C ILE A 706 -21.46 17.39 3.91
N ILE A 707 -22.79 17.43 3.91
CA ILE A 707 -23.63 16.22 3.91
C ILE A 707 -24.45 16.21 2.61
N PRO A 708 -24.20 15.24 1.70
CA PRO A 708 -24.98 15.10 0.48
C PRO A 708 -26.47 14.89 0.76
N SER A 709 -27.34 15.47 -0.07
CA SER A 709 -28.80 15.31 0.05
C SER A 709 -29.44 15.00 -1.29
N GLY A 710 -30.67 14.46 -1.26
CA GLY A 710 -31.42 14.13 -2.47
C GLY A 710 -30.87 12.94 -3.27
N LEU A 711 -30.04 12.08 -2.66
CA LEU A 711 -29.41 10.96 -3.37
C LEU A 711 -30.38 9.85 -3.78
N ALA A 712 -31.48 9.67 -3.03
CA ALA A 712 -32.49 8.63 -3.27
C ALA A 712 -33.25 8.76 -4.61
N GLN A 713 -33.09 9.88 -5.32
CA GLN A 713 -33.75 10.09 -6.63
C GLN A 713 -33.02 9.39 -7.78
N TYR A 714 -31.75 9.00 -7.57
CA TYR A 714 -30.91 8.39 -8.60
C TYR A 714 -31.16 6.88 -8.70
N PRO A 715 -30.84 6.25 -9.85
CA PRO A 715 -30.98 4.81 -10.02
C PRO A 715 -30.14 4.02 -9.00
N PRO A 716 -30.58 2.79 -8.63
CA PRO A 716 -29.87 1.94 -7.66
C PRO A 716 -28.46 1.53 -8.10
N ASP A 717 -28.17 1.59 -9.40
CA ASP A 717 -26.88 1.33 -10.04
C ASP A 717 -26.23 2.63 -10.59
N GLY A 718 -26.70 3.80 -10.14
CA GLY A 718 -26.21 5.10 -10.56
C GLY A 718 -24.84 5.45 -9.97
N THR A 719 -24.06 6.24 -10.71
CA THR A 719 -22.76 6.78 -10.27
C THR A 719 -22.90 8.15 -9.59
N GLN A 720 -24.09 8.74 -9.59
CA GLN A 720 -24.36 10.08 -9.06
C GLN A 720 -24.22 10.13 -7.53
N GLN A 721 -24.64 9.07 -6.84
CA GLN A 721 -24.59 8.97 -5.38
C GLN A 721 -23.15 9.01 -4.88
N GLN A 722 -22.29 8.12 -5.39
CA GLN A 722 -20.88 8.13 -5.00
C GLN A 722 -20.15 9.41 -5.41
N ALA A 723 -20.50 10.03 -6.53
CA ALA A 723 -19.91 11.31 -6.93
C ALA A 723 -20.26 12.43 -5.94
N ALA A 724 -21.50 12.47 -5.45
CA ALA A 724 -21.91 13.43 -4.44
C ALA A 724 -21.24 13.17 -3.08
N VAL A 725 -21.09 11.89 -2.68
CA VAL A 725 -20.36 11.52 -1.45
C VAL A 725 -18.87 11.87 -1.58
N THR A 726 -18.23 11.55 -2.69
CA THR A 726 -16.83 11.90 -2.97
C THR A 726 -16.62 13.41 -2.88
N ALA A 727 -17.53 14.21 -3.43
CA ALA A 727 -17.45 15.66 -3.33
C ALA A 727 -17.52 16.17 -1.88
N SER A 728 -18.19 15.44 -0.97
CA SER A 728 -18.26 15.80 0.46
C SER A 728 -17.03 15.44 1.28
N GLN A 729 -16.15 14.55 0.78
CA GLN A 729 -14.95 14.10 1.50
C GLN A 729 -13.91 15.20 1.78
N THR A 730 -14.08 16.39 1.19
CA THR A 730 -13.25 17.57 1.51
C THR A 730 -13.53 18.14 2.90
N ASN A 731 -14.74 17.95 3.44
CA ASN A 731 -15.09 18.29 4.81
C ASN A 731 -16.17 17.31 5.31
N PRO A 732 -15.77 16.06 5.55
CA PRO A 732 -16.70 14.98 5.79
C PRO A 732 -17.31 15.11 7.19
N ALA A 733 -18.57 14.69 7.34
CA ALA A 733 -19.19 14.47 8.64
C ALA A 733 -18.91 13.07 9.21
N TYR A 734 -18.15 12.26 8.47
CA TYR A 734 -18.02 10.82 8.67
C TYR A 734 -16.59 10.36 8.37
N ASN A 735 -16.00 9.64 9.31
CA ASN A 735 -14.87 8.72 9.10
C ASN A 735 -15.04 7.57 10.11
N TRP A 736 -14.38 6.43 9.90
CA TRP A 736 -14.27 5.41 10.94
C TRP A 736 -13.39 5.86 12.12
N GLY A 737 -12.38 6.71 11.88
CA GLY A 737 -11.57 7.31 12.93
C GLY A 737 -10.27 6.58 13.27
N TYR A 738 -9.79 5.67 12.41
CA TYR A 738 -8.47 5.04 12.50
C TYR A 738 -7.34 6.02 12.13
N ASP A 739 -7.39 7.24 12.67
CA ASP A 739 -6.46 8.34 12.39
C ASP A 739 -6.04 9.04 13.71
N PRO A 740 -5.32 8.35 14.62
CA PRO A 740 -5.15 8.80 16.00
C PRO A 740 -4.32 10.07 16.14
N VAL A 741 -4.77 10.95 17.04
CA VAL A 741 -4.01 12.14 17.46
C VAL A 741 -3.84 12.16 18.98
N HIS A 742 -4.92 11.99 19.76
CA HIS A 742 -4.85 11.92 21.23
C HIS A 742 -5.56 10.67 21.72
N PHE A 743 -4.80 9.68 22.20
CA PHE A 743 -5.34 8.37 22.57
C PHE A 743 -6.29 8.38 23.78
N MET A 744 -6.19 9.36 24.68
CA MET A 744 -6.95 9.38 25.94
C MET A 744 -8.18 10.32 25.92
N ALA A 745 -8.32 11.16 24.89
CA ALA A 745 -9.41 12.13 24.82
C ALA A 745 -10.54 11.58 23.95
N PRO A 746 -11.81 11.63 24.39
CA PRO A 746 -12.94 11.32 23.52
C PRO A 746 -12.98 12.18 22.26
N GLU A 747 -13.48 11.62 21.16
CA GLU A 747 -13.70 12.35 19.90
C GLU A 747 -14.77 13.44 20.08
N GLY A 748 -14.49 14.68 19.67
CA GLY A 748 -15.41 15.81 19.84
C GLY A 748 -16.47 15.93 18.74
N SER A 749 -16.24 15.38 17.55
CA SER A 749 -17.25 15.35 16.48
C SER A 749 -18.49 14.55 16.89
N TYR A 750 -18.34 13.54 17.75
CA TYR A 750 -19.43 12.75 18.35
C TYR A 750 -20.07 13.36 19.59
N ALA A 751 -19.56 14.49 20.10
CA ALA A 751 -20.20 15.23 21.18
C ALA A 751 -21.18 16.28 20.62
N ILE A 752 -22.34 16.46 21.26
CA ILE A 752 -23.26 17.58 20.98
C ILE A 752 -22.51 18.90 21.17
N ASN A 753 -21.83 19.03 22.31
CA ASN A 753 -20.89 20.11 22.57
C ASN A 753 -19.49 19.52 22.82
N PRO A 754 -18.50 19.77 21.96
CA PRO A 754 -17.13 19.27 22.14
C PRO A 754 -16.50 19.61 23.51
N ASP A 755 -16.89 20.70 24.17
CA ASP A 755 -16.42 21.04 25.52
C ASP A 755 -16.97 20.11 26.64
N ASN A 756 -17.99 19.30 26.33
CA ASN A 756 -18.64 18.36 27.23
C ASN A 756 -18.31 16.89 26.89
N ARG A 757 -17.45 16.64 25.90
CA ARG A 757 -17.15 15.32 25.33
C ARG A 757 -16.90 14.22 26.37
N VAL A 758 -16.21 14.54 27.46
CA VAL A 758 -15.92 13.60 28.57
C VAL A 758 -17.21 13.09 29.23
N SER A 759 -18.13 13.99 29.56
CA SER A 759 -19.40 13.64 30.20
C SER A 759 -20.37 12.94 29.25
N GLU A 760 -20.36 13.34 27.97
CA GLU A 760 -21.21 12.74 26.93
C GLU A 760 -20.72 11.33 26.56
N TYR A 761 -19.40 11.09 26.51
CA TYR A 761 -18.83 9.75 26.35
C TYR A 761 -19.25 8.81 27.49
N ARG A 762 -19.13 9.26 28.74
CA ARG A 762 -19.65 8.51 29.91
C ARG A 762 -21.15 8.25 29.81
N THR A 763 -21.91 9.17 29.21
CA THR A 763 -23.35 9.02 28.97
C THR A 763 -23.66 7.92 27.95
N MET A 764 -22.84 7.77 26.90
CA MET A 764 -22.91 6.62 25.98
C MET A 764 -22.69 5.29 26.73
N VAL A 765 -21.59 5.20 27.48
CA VAL A 765 -21.24 3.98 28.22
C VAL A 765 -22.36 3.59 29.18
N GLU A 766 -22.87 4.56 29.95
CA GLU A 766 -24.00 4.34 30.86
C GLU A 766 -25.27 3.88 30.10
N GLY A 767 -25.55 4.45 28.93
CA GLY A 767 -26.68 4.08 28.08
C GLY A 767 -26.63 2.62 27.60
N LEU A 768 -25.45 2.14 27.21
CA LEU A 768 -25.20 0.75 26.83
C LEU A 768 -25.25 -0.21 28.02
N HIS A 769 -24.64 0.17 29.15
CA HIS A 769 -24.72 -0.60 30.40
C HIS A 769 -26.18 -0.77 30.87
N LYS A 770 -27.01 0.29 30.78
CA LYS A 770 -28.46 0.23 31.05
C LYS A 770 -29.22 -0.69 30.11
N ALA A 771 -28.75 -0.89 28.87
CA ALA A 771 -29.31 -1.86 27.93
C ALA A 771 -28.87 -3.31 28.22
N GLY A 772 -27.96 -3.52 29.19
CA GLY A 772 -27.41 -4.82 29.54
C GLY A 772 -26.17 -5.21 28.72
N LEU A 773 -25.55 -4.25 28.04
CA LEU A 773 -24.40 -4.46 27.16
C LEU A 773 -23.16 -3.81 27.75
N ARG A 774 -22.07 -4.58 27.83
CA ARG A 774 -20.72 -4.07 28.08
C ARG A 774 -20.22 -3.24 26.90
N VAL A 775 -19.21 -2.41 27.13
CA VAL A 775 -18.60 -1.57 26.09
C VAL A 775 -17.16 -1.98 25.86
N VAL A 776 -16.84 -2.34 24.62
CA VAL A 776 -15.48 -2.51 24.14
C VAL A 776 -15.09 -1.30 23.33
N GLU A 777 -13.89 -0.78 23.56
CA GLU A 777 -13.33 0.33 22.80
C GLU A 777 -12.34 -0.20 21.74
N ASP A 778 -12.45 0.29 20.51
CA ASP A 778 -11.41 0.11 19.49
C ASP A 778 -10.24 1.06 19.76
N VAL A 779 -9.05 0.49 19.97
CA VAL A 779 -7.83 1.23 20.27
C VAL A 779 -6.82 1.02 19.15
N VAL A 780 -6.23 2.12 18.70
CA VAL A 780 -5.34 2.16 17.54
C VAL A 780 -3.99 2.69 17.98
N PHE A 781 -3.19 1.83 18.62
CA PHE A 781 -1.86 2.22 19.10
C PHE A 781 -0.78 2.01 18.06
N ASN A 782 -1.03 1.21 17.02
CA ASN A 782 -0.02 0.79 16.04
C ASN A 782 0.52 1.95 15.18
N HIS A 783 -0.20 3.07 15.07
CA HIS A 783 0.25 4.27 14.37
C HIS A 783 -0.34 5.56 14.94
N THR A 784 0.17 6.71 14.49
CA THR A 784 -0.50 8.01 14.59
C THR A 784 -0.85 8.55 13.20
N ASN A 785 -1.82 9.45 13.11
CA ASN A 785 -2.18 10.12 11.86
C ASN A 785 -1.01 10.87 11.22
N ALA A 786 -0.14 11.45 12.05
CA ALA A 786 0.99 12.26 11.62
C ALA A 786 2.20 12.11 12.57
N ALA A 787 3.38 12.44 12.04
CA ALA A 787 4.66 12.50 12.75
C ALA A 787 5.49 13.70 12.24
N GLY A 788 6.68 13.92 12.82
CA GLY A 788 7.52 15.08 12.57
C GLY A 788 6.80 16.39 12.88
N GLU A 789 7.03 17.40 12.03
CA GLU A 789 6.43 18.74 12.11
C GLU A 789 5.12 18.85 11.32
N SER A 790 4.49 17.72 10.98
CA SER A 790 3.23 17.69 10.23
C SER A 790 2.05 18.09 11.13
N PRO A 791 1.00 18.73 10.60
CA PRO A 791 -0.22 19.01 11.36
C PRO A 791 -0.77 17.74 12.03
N ASN A 792 -1.23 17.89 13.28
CA ASN A 792 -1.69 16.80 14.15
C ASN A 792 -0.59 15.85 14.66
N SER A 793 0.69 16.14 14.43
CA SER A 793 1.78 15.52 15.19
C SER A 793 1.84 16.12 16.60
N ASN A 794 2.00 15.29 17.62
CA ASN A 794 2.19 15.75 19.00
C ASN A 794 3.32 14.97 19.69
N LEU A 795 3.32 13.64 19.59
CA LEU A 795 4.35 12.79 20.18
C LEU A 795 5.73 13.12 19.62
N ASP A 796 5.84 13.25 18.30
CA ASP A 796 7.11 13.48 17.62
C ASP A 796 7.56 14.96 17.70
N GLU A 797 6.63 15.90 17.82
CA GLU A 797 6.96 17.30 18.14
C GLU A 797 7.55 17.47 19.55
N VAL A 798 7.20 16.58 20.50
CA VAL A 798 7.71 16.59 21.88
C VAL A 798 9.03 15.84 22.01
N VAL A 799 9.11 14.61 21.47
CA VAL A 799 10.33 13.78 21.49
C VAL A 799 10.57 13.18 20.11
N PRO A 800 11.22 13.94 19.21
CA PRO A 800 11.48 13.48 17.84
C PRO A 800 12.19 12.13 17.81
N ASN A 801 11.77 11.26 16.87
CA ASN A 801 12.35 9.94 16.60
C ASN A 801 12.26 8.93 17.77
N TYR A 802 11.37 9.15 18.76
CA TYR A 802 11.19 8.23 19.88
C TYR A 802 9.88 7.43 19.81
N TYR A 803 8.73 8.06 19.61
CA TYR A 803 7.45 7.34 19.69
C TYR A 803 7.12 6.54 18.43
N HIS A 804 7.83 6.82 17.35
CA HIS A 804 7.64 6.21 16.05
C HIS A 804 8.73 5.21 15.73
N ARG A 805 8.37 4.18 14.98
CA ARG A 805 9.32 3.16 14.55
C ARG A 805 10.07 3.64 13.32
N LEU A 806 11.38 3.41 13.34
CA LEU A 806 12.29 3.75 12.26
C LEU A 806 12.92 2.49 11.70
N ASP A 807 13.15 2.50 10.38
CA ASP A 807 13.88 1.44 9.68
C ASP A 807 15.37 1.46 10.06
N ALA A 808 16.16 0.56 9.47
CA ALA A 808 17.61 0.47 9.73
C ALA A 808 18.43 1.71 9.28
N ASN A 809 17.80 2.67 8.60
CA ASN A 809 18.39 3.92 8.11
C ASN A 809 17.85 5.16 8.83
N GLY A 810 16.92 5.01 9.79
CA GLY A 810 16.30 6.13 10.49
C GLY A 810 15.08 6.72 9.78
N SER A 811 14.56 6.05 8.75
CA SER A 811 13.34 6.48 8.06
C SER A 811 12.10 5.93 8.74
N LEU A 812 11.05 6.75 8.83
CA LEU A 812 9.77 6.38 9.43
C LEU A 812 9.13 5.18 8.73
N GLU A 813 8.76 4.16 9.50
CA GLU A 813 7.98 3.02 9.02
C GLU A 813 6.50 3.39 8.86
N THR A 814 5.86 2.85 7.82
CA THR A 814 4.43 3.10 7.53
C THR A 814 3.70 1.84 7.07
N GLY A 815 4.08 0.69 7.64
CA GLY A 815 3.54 -0.62 7.31
C GLY A 815 2.07 -0.79 7.70
N SER A 816 1.57 -0.07 8.72
CA SER A 816 0.16 -0.12 9.14
C SER A 816 -0.76 0.61 8.15
N CYS A 817 -0.39 1.83 7.77
CA CYS A 817 -1.01 2.74 6.80
C CYS A 817 -0.46 4.17 6.96
N CYS A 818 -0.10 4.55 8.18
CA CYS A 818 0.32 5.89 8.61
C CYS A 818 1.66 5.82 9.36
N ALA A 819 1.97 6.76 10.26
CA ALA A 819 3.24 6.79 10.98
C ALA A 819 3.27 5.71 12.08
N ASP A 820 3.97 4.59 11.86
CA ASP A 820 3.96 3.46 12.79
C ASP A 820 4.57 3.85 14.15
N THR A 821 3.90 3.48 15.25
CA THR A 821 4.45 3.70 16.59
C THR A 821 5.42 2.59 16.98
N ALA A 822 6.32 2.88 17.90
CA ALA A 822 7.31 1.95 18.44
C ALA A 822 6.89 1.44 19.83
N ALA A 823 5.97 0.48 19.89
CA ALA A 823 5.50 -0.17 21.14
C ALA A 823 6.63 -0.85 21.95
N GLU A 824 7.78 -1.10 21.33
CA GLU A 824 8.99 -1.61 21.97
C GLU A 824 9.71 -0.60 22.89
N HIS A 825 9.39 0.69 22.76
CA HIS A 825 9.94 1.75 23.59
C HIS A 825 9.13 1.91 24.88
N LYS A 826 9.80 2.01 26.04
CA LYS A 826 9.12 1.91 27.35
C LYS A 826 8.08 3.00 27.60
N MET A 827 8.30 4.22 27.10
CA MET A 827 7.34 5.31 27.30
C MET A 827 6.17 5.25 26.33
N MET A 828 6.31 4.59 25.17
CA MET A 828 5.19 4.25 24.30
C MET A 828 4.35 3.12 24.93
N GLU A 829 4.98 2.04 25.41
CA GLU A 829 4.29 0.99 26.17
C GLU A 829 3.57 1.57 27.40
N LYS A 830 4.21 2.50 28.12
CA LYS A 830 3.58 3.19 29.25
C LYS A 830 2.37 4.02 28.81
N LEU A 831 2.44 4.75 27.70
CA LEU A 831 1.31 5.53 27.17
C LEU A 831 0.13 4.61 26.86
N MET A 832 0.36 3.45 26.25
CA MET A 832 -0.66 2.44 26.01
C MET A 832 -1.30 1.95 27.32
N ILE A 833 -0.47 1.52 28.29
CA ILE A 833 -0.96 1.02 29.58
C ILE A 833 -1.75 2.09 30.34
N ASP A 834 -1.24 3.31 30.41
CA ASP A 834 -1.89 4.43 31.10
C ASP A 834 -3.23 4.76 30.45
N THR A 835 -3.32 4.74 29.11
CA THR A 835 -4.56 5.01 28.36
C THR A 835 -5.61 3.96 28.70
N LEU A 836 -5.25 2.69 28.61
CA LEU A 836 -6.17 1.57 28.85
C LEU A 836 -6.64 1.51 30.31
N VAL A 837 -5.74 1.74 31.26
CA VAL A 837 -6.08 1.80 32.70
C VAL A 837 -6.98 3.00 33.00
N LEU A 838 -6.72 4.16 32.38
CA LEU A 838 -7.58 5.33 32.50
C LEU A 838 -8.96 5.04 31.92
N ASN A 839 -9.07 4.46 30.73
CA ASN A 839 -10.35 4.18 30.09
C ASN A 839 -11.16 3.12 30.83
N ALA A 840 -10.50 2.07 31.33
CA ALA A 840 -11.12 1.09 32.20
C ALA A 840 -11.66 1.72 33.50
N LYS A 841 -10.85 2.54 34.19
CA LYS A 841 -11.22 3.11 35.49
C LYS A 841 -12.21 4.26 35.38
N GLU A 842 -11.91 5.24 34.54
CA GLU A 842 -12.59 6.53 34.49
C GLU A 842 -13.78 6.55 33.53
N TYR A 843 -13.74 5.75 32.46
CA TYR A 843 -14.80 5.60 31.47
C TYR A 843 -15.54 4.26 31.56
N LYS A 844 -15.15 3.37 32.49
CA LYS A 844 -15.77 2.05 32.72
C LYS A 844 -15.85 1.18 31.46
N ILE A 845 -14.82 1.28 30.61
CA ILE A 845 -14.65 0.41 29.44
C ILE A 845 -14.39 -1.04 29.90
N ASP A 846 -15.07 -1.99 29.26
CA ASP A 846 -15.15 -3.40 29.65
C ASP A 846 -14.23 -4.32 28.83
N GLY A 847 -13.54 -3.77 27.83
CA GLY A 847 -12.61 -4.51 26.98
C GLY A 847 -12.06 -3.62 25.88
N PHE A 848 -11.03 -4.12 25.21
CA PHE A 848 -10.32 -3.37 24.19
C PHE A 848 -10.02 -4.25 22.96
N ARG A 849 -10.37 -3.74 21.78
CA ARG A 849 -9.96 -4.30 20.49
C ARG A 849 -8.74 -3.53 20.00
N PHE A 850 -7.61 -4.21 19.82
CA PHE A 850 -6.39 -3.63 19.26
C PHE A 850 -6.41 -3.74 17.74
N ASP A 851 -6.47 -2.59 17.09
CA ASP A 851 -6.22 -2.45 15.67
C ASP A 851 -4.80 -2.89 15.32
N ILE A 852 -4.63 -3.68 14.26
CA ILE A 852 -3.34 -4.24 13.81
C ILE A 852 -2.44 -4.64 15.00
N MET A 853 -3.01 -5.42 15.93
CA MET A 853 -2.37 -5.81 17.21
C MET A 853 -0.99 -6.47 17.04
N SER A 854 -0.70 -6.98 15.85
CA SER A 854 0.61 -7.55 15.51
C SER A 854 1.74 -6.53 15.43
N PHE A 855 1.47 -5.22 15.52
CA PHE A 855 2.50 -4.18 15.58
C PHE A 855 2.98 -3.90 17.02
N GLU A 856 2.27 -4.43 18.01
CA GLU A 856 2.70 -4.58 19.39
C GLU A 856 3.40 -5.93 19.61
N PHE A 857 4.00 -6.10 20.81
CA PHE A 857 4.70 -7.32 21.18
C PHE A 857 3.97 -8.12 22.26
N THR A 858 4.23 -9.43 22.26
CA THR A 858 3.67 -10.36 23.27
C THR A 858 3.90 -9.91 24.71
N TYR A 859 5.05 -9.29 25.01
CA TYR A 859 5.33 -8.76 26.35
C TYR A 859 4.52 -7.48 26.65
N ASN A 860 4.27 -6.61 25.67
CA ASN A 860 3.39 -5.45 25.87
C ASN A 860 2.00 -5.93 26.27
N MET A 861 1.47 -6.89 25.53
CA MET A 861 0.13 -7.43 25.75
C MET A 861 0.01 -8.11 27.13
N GLN A 862 1.05 -8.83 27.56
CA GLN A 862 1.09 -9.41 28.91
C GLN A 862 1.14 -8.34 30.01
N ASN A 863 1.92 -7.26 29.82
CA ASN A 863 2.02 -6.15 30.76
C ASN A 863 0.69 -5.40 30.89
N ILE A 864 0.00 -5.18 29.77
CA ILE A 864 -1.33 -4.58 29.72
C ILE A 864 -2.36 -5.44 30.45
N GLN A 865 -2.40 -6.76 30.18
CA GLN A 865 -3.27 -7.68 30.91
C GLN A 865 -3.04 -7.58 32.43
N ASN A 866 -1.78 -7.59 32.87
CA ASN A 866 -1.44 -7.50 34.29
C ASN A 866 -1.90 -6.18 34.90
N ALA A 867 -1.73 -5.06 34.19
CA ALA A 867 -2.15 -3.74 34.66
C ALA A 867 -3.67 -3.64 34.81
N LEU A 868 -4.42 -4.14 33.82
CA LEU A 868 -5.89 -4.13 33.84
C LEU A 868 -6.46 -5.08 34.91
N GLN A 869 -5.92 -6.29 35.04
CA GLN A 869 -6.34 -7.27 36.05
C GLN A 869 -6.09 -6.81 37.49
N ALA A 870 -5.19 -5.85 37.69
CA ALA A 870 -4.93 -5.26 39.01
C ALA A 870 -6.03 -4.30 39.48
N LEU A 871 -6.96 -3.90 38.59
CA LEU A 871 -8.11 -3.08 38.94
C LEU A 871 -9.17 -3.89 39.68
N THR A 872 -9.66 -3.36 40.81
CA THR A 872 -10.67 -4.04 41.65
C THR A 872 -11.88 -3.16 41.90
N PRO A 873 -13.10 -3.72 42.05
CA PRO A 873 -14.30 -2.94 42.34
C PRO A 873 -14.15 -2.06 43.58
N GLU A 874 -13.50 -2.57 44.63
CA GLU A 874 -13.35 -1.87 45.91
C GLU A 874 -12.43 -0.64 45.83
N LYS A 875 -11.38 -0.70 44.99
CA LYS A 875 -10.37 0.36 44.89
C LYS A 875 -10.62 1.29 43.70
N ASP A 876 -11.03 0.72 42.58
CA ASP A 876 -11.02 1.39 41.28
C ASP A 876 -12.45 1.48 40.67
N GLY A 877 -13.45 0.87 41.30
CA GLY A 877 -14.86 0.91 40.84
C GLY A 877 -15.18 -0.03 39.67
N VAL A 878 -14.22 -0.83 39.20
CA VAL A 878 -14.37 -1.76 38.08
C VAL A 878 -13.69 -3.11 38.35
N ASP A 879 -14.25 -4.20 37.80
CA ASP A 879 -13.68 -5.55 37.91
C ASP A 879 -12.71 -5.83 36.76
N GLY A 880 -11.42 -5.58 37.00
CA GLY A 880 -10.34 -5.79 36.05
C GLY A 880 -10.21 -7.24 35.56
N SER A 881 -10.69 -8.23 36.34
CA SER A 881 -10.65 -9.65 35.95
C SER A 881 -11.63 -9.99 34.82
N LYS A 882 -12.53 -9.06 34.46
CA LYS A 882 -13.53 -9.20 33.40
C LYS A 882 -13.25 -8.31 32.19
N ILE A 883 -12.15 -7.55 32.20
CA ILE A 883 -11.73 -6.77 31.05
C ILE A 883 -11.11 -7.71 30.02
N TYR A 884 -11.68 -7.71 28.81
CA TYR A 884 -11.26 -8.60 27.74
C TYR A 884 -10.37 -7.89 26.72
N LEU A 885 -9.29 -8.54 26.30
CA LEU A 885 -8.39 -8.03 25.26
C LEU A 885 -8.49 -8.93 24.02
N TYR A 886 -8.62 -8.32 22.86
CA TYR A 886 -8.48 -9.00 21.58
C TYR A 886 -8.00 -8.03 20.50
N GLY A 887 -7.65 -8.54 19.32
CA GLY A 887 -7.25 -7.66 18.22
C GLY A 887 -6.88 -8.40 16.94
N GLU A 888 -6.24 -7.66 16.05
CA GLU A 888 -5.83 -8.14 14.73
C GLU A 888 -4.39 -8.66 14.72
N GLY A 889 -4.23 -9.94 15.08
CA GLY A 889 -2.92 -10.60 15.09
C GLY A 889 -2.38 -11.00 13.71
N PHE A 890 -2.58 -10.19 12.66
CA PHE A 890 -2.17 -10.51 11.29
C PHE A 890 -0.66 -10.38 11.09
N ASN A 891 0.00 -11.36 10.47
CA ASN A 891 1.46 -11.35 10.33
C ASN A 891 1.91 -10.65 9.04
N PHE A 892 2.13 -9.33 9.09
CA PHE A 892 2.63 -8.50 7.98
C PHE A 892 3.38 -7.26 8.52
N GLY A 893 3.92 -6.44 7.61
CA GLY A 893 4.62 -5.21 7.97
C GLY A 893 6.06 -5.40 8.46
N ASP A 894 6.57 -4.36 9.11
CA ASP A 894 7.87 -4.21 9.76
C ASP A 894 8.09 -5.19 10.94
N THR A 895 7.02 -5.58 11.63
CA THR A 895 7.06 -6.56 12.72
C THR A 895 6.92 -8.02 12.26
N ALA A 896 6.61 -8.25 10.97
CA ALA A 896 6.30 -9.57 10.44
C ALA A 896 7.40 -10.60 10.73
N ASN A 897 6.99 -11.84 11.00
CA ASN A 897 7.89 -12.97 11.22
C ASN A 897 8.91 -12.72 12.35
N ASN A 898 8.53 -11.92 13.34
CA ASN A 898 9.35 -11.57 14.50
C ASN A 898 10.64 -10.82 14.14
N GLN A 899 10.66 -10.06 13.03
CA GLN A 899 11.86 -9.38 12.53
C GLN A 899 12.55 -8.51 13.60
N ILE A 900 11.76 -7.83 14.43
CA ILE A 900 12.25 -6.95 15.51
C ILE A 900 11.82 -7.42 16.91
N GLY A 901 11.30 -8.64 17.04
CA GLY A 901 10.82 -9.20 18.32
C GLY A 901 9.56 -10.04 18.17
N PRO A 902 9.20 -10.87 19.18
CA PRO A 902 8.00 -11.70 19.15
C PRO A 902 6.74 -10.83 19.21
N ASN A 903 6.21 -10.50 18.04
CA ASN A 903 5.05 -9.63 17.87
C ASN A 903 3.76 -10.31 18.33
N ALA A 904 2.71 -9.56 18.62
CA ALA A 904 1.43 -10.08 19.12
C ALA A 904 0.54 -10.64 17.98
N SER A 905 1.12 -11.52 17.16
CA SER A 905 0.43 -12.25 16.09
C SER A 905 -0.39 -13.44 16.62
N GLN A 906 -1.32 -13.94 15.80
CA GLN A 906 -2.15 -15.12 16.10
C GLN A 906 -1.36 -16.33 16.60
N ILE A 907 -0.22 -16.62 15.97
CA ILE A 907 0.62 -17.78 16.32
C ILE A 907 1.40 -17.54 17.62
N ASN A 908 1.89 -16.32 17.83
CA ASN A 908 2.71 -15.99 19.00
C ASN A 908 1.88 -15.85 20.29
N LEU A 909 0.59 -15.53 20.18
CA LEU A 909 -0.33 -15.36 21.31
C LEU A 909 -0.95 -16.67 21.83
N TYR A 910 -0.52 -17.84 21.34
CA TYR A 910 -0.96 -19.13 21.84
C TYR A 910 -0.77 -19.24 23.37
N GLY A 911 -1.87 -19.33 24.12
CA GLY A 911 -1.86 -19.50 25.57
C GLY A 911 -1.85 -18.22 26.40
N TYR A 912 -1.94 -17.04 25.78
CA TYR A 912 -1.99 -15.74 26.49
C TYR A 912 -3.40 -15.39 26.97
N GLY A 913 -4.45 -16.08 26.51
CA GLY A 913 -5.84 -15.72 26.81
C GLY A 913 -6.27 -14.37 26.20
N ILE A 914 -5.60 -13.93 25.13
CA ILE A 914 -5.90 -12.73 24.35
C ILE A 914 -6.52 -13.17 23.02
N GLY A 915 -7.64 -12.57 22.65
CA GLY A 915 -8.33 -12.88 21.40
C GLY A 915 -7.58 -12.40 20.17
N THR A 916 -7.67 -13.17 19.10
CA THR A 916 -7.39 -12.69 17.75
C THR A 916 -8.53 -13.02 16.81
N PHE A 917 -8.82 -12.12 15.88
CA PHE A 917 -9.78 -12.38 14.81
C PHE A 917 -9.42 -13.65 14.02
N ASN A 918 -10.38 -14.55 13.87
CA ASN A 918 -10.23 -15.80 13.14
C ASN A 918 -10.66 -15.66 11.67
N ASP A 919 -9.73 -15.24 10.84
CA ASP A 919 -9.81 -15.18 9.38
C ASP A 919 -10.08 -16.54 8.71
N ARG A 920 -9.70 -17.67 9.34
CA ARG A 920 -9.90 -19.01 8.75
C ARG A 920 -11.37 -19.39 8.67
N ILE A 921 -12.12 -19.21 9.75
CA ILE A 921 -13.56 -19.50 9.75
C ILE A 921 -14.32 -18.48 8.87
N ARG A 922 -13.90 -17.20 8.89
CA ARG A 922 -14.45 -16.16 8.01
C ARG A 922 -14.37 -16.59 6.54
N ASP A 923 -13.18 -16.98 6.09
CA ASP A 923 -12.93 -17.36 4.70
C ASP A 923 -13.62 -18.69 4.33
N GLY A 924 -13.65 -19.65 5.26
CA GLY A 924 -14.40 -20.89 5.06
C GLY A 924 -15.91 -20.64 4.88
N ILE A 925 -16.49 -19.73 5.66
CA ILE A 925 -17.90 -19.34 5.58
C ILE A 925 -18.20 -18.61 4.27
N ARG A 926 -17.47 -17.51 4.02
CA ARG A 926 -17.75 -16.57 2.92
C ARG A 926 -17.28 -17.10 1.57
N GLY A 927 -16.07 -17.67 1.54
CA GLY A 927 -15.34 -18.05 0.33
C GLY A 927 -14.31 -17.01 -0.11
N GLY A 928 -13.11 -17.50 -0.44
CA GLY A 928 -11.99 -16.64 -0.84
C GLY A 928 -11.32 -15.94 0.34
N SER A 929 -10.74 -14.78 0.07
CA SER A 929 -10.18 -13.85 1.05
C SER A 929 -10.40 -12.40 0.55
N PRO A 930 -10.11 -11.36 1.36
CA PRO A 930 -10.13 -9.97 0.92
C PRO A 930 -9.32 -9.66 -0.36
N PHE A 931 -8.32 -10.48 -0.67
CA PHE A 931 -7.38 -10.24 -1.79
C PHE A 931 -7.63 -11.14 -3.01
N THR A 932 -8.68 -11.96 -2.99
CA THR A 932 -9.06 -12.82 -4.13
C THR A 932 -10.25 -12.23 -4.89
N ASP A 933 -10.58 -12.79 -6.06
CA ASP A 933 -11.80 -12.42 -6.78
C ASP A 933 -13.04 -12.55 -5.85
N GLU A 934 -13.81 -11.48 -5.77
CA GLU A 934 -14.92 -11.34 -4.83
C GLU A 934 -16.03 -12.37 -5.03
N ARG A 935 -16.09 -13.03 -6.18
CA ARG A 935 -17.11 -14.03 -6.52
C ARG A 935 -16.79 -15.45 -6.06
N VAL A 936 -15.58 -15.70 -5.53
CA VAL A 936 -15.20 -17.02 -5.00
C VAL A 936 -16.18 -17.43 -3.89
N GLN A 937 -16.89 -18.55 -4.09
CA GLN A 937 -17.86 -19.06 -3.11
C GLN A 937 -17.18 -19.80 -1.95
N GLY A 938 -17.90 -19.93 -0.85
CA GLY A 938 -17.55 -20.66 0.36
C GLY A 938 -18.73 -21.49 0.85
N PHE A 939 -18.66 -21.97 2.10
CA PHE A 939 -19.64 -22.89 2.65
C PHE A 939 -21.06 -22.29 2.68
N ALA A 940 -21.21 -21.05 3.16
CA ALA A 940 -22.52 -20.40 3.24
C ALA A 940 -23.00 -19.83 1.90
N THR A 941 -22.08 -19.56 0.96
CA THR A 941 -22.39 -18.89 -0.31
C THR A 941 -22.54 -19.83 -1.51
N GLY A 942 -22.33 -21.15 -1.33
CA GLY A 942 -22.79 -22.18 -2.27
C GLY A 942 -21.71 -22.93 -3.02
N GLU A 943 -20.45 -22.88 -2.57
CA GLU A 943 -19.35 -23.64 -3.16
C GLU A 943 -19.76 -25.11 -3.31
N PHE A 944 -19.58 -25.70 -4.50
CA PHE A 944 -20.04 -27.04 -4.94
C PHE A 944 -21.56 -27.36 -4.84
N THR A 945 -22.26 -26.90 -3.80
CA THR A 945 -23.65 -27.26 -3.49
C THR A 945 -24.70 -26.47 -4.27
N ASP A 946 -24.32 -25.27 -4.73
CA ASP A 946 -25.10 -24.37 -5.57
C ASP A 946 -24.14 -23.44 -6.34
N PRO A 947 -23.32 -24.00 -7.25
CA PRO A 947 -22.23 -23.27 -7.86
C PRO A 947 -22.76 -22.12 -8.72
N SER A 948 -22.18 -20.94 -8.53
CA SER A 948 -22.47 -19.75 -9.34
C SER A 948 -21.96 -19.94 -10.78
N THR A 949 -22.34 -19.02 -11.67
CA THR A 949 -21.78 -18.98 -13.04
C THR A 949 -20.27 -18.80 -13.02
N PHE A 950 -19.75 -17.99 -12.08
CA PHE A 950 -18.31 -17.76 -11.92
C PHE A 950 -17.60 -19.04 -11.48
N THR A 951 -18.11 -19.69 -10.44
CA THR A 951 -17.54 -20.94 -9.90
C THR A 951 -17.57 -22.07 -10.94
N SER A 952 -18.70 -22.23 -11.65
CA SER A 952 -18.83 -23.22 -12.72
C SER A 952 -17.91 -22.93 -13.92
N GLY A 953 -17.59 -21.67 -14.17
CA GLY A 953 -16.68 -21.25 -15.25
C GLY A 953 -15.20 -21.31 -14.88
N SER A 954 -14.85 -21.26 -13.60
CA SER A 954 -13.47 -21.19 -13.10
C SER A 954 -12.96 -22.51 -12.53
N GLN A 955 -13.85 -23.42 -12.12
CA GLN A 955 -13.49 -24.68 -11.45
C GLN A 955 -14.31 -25.86 -11.96
N SER A 956 -13.68 -27.04 -12.05
CA SER A 956 -14.39 -28.31 -12.26
C SER A 956 -15.15 -28.73 -11.00
N ALA A 957 -16.15 -29.60 -11.13
CA ALA A 957 -16.91 -30.11 -9.98
C ALA A 957 -16.01 -30.79 -8.92
N ASP A 958 -14.92 -31.44 -9.34
CA ASP A 958 -13.97 -32.07 -8.41
C ASP A 958 -13.12 -31.02 -7.66
N GLN A 959 -12.75 -29.93 -8.33
CA GLN A 959 -12.06 -28.79 -7.69
C GLN A 959 -12.98 -28.09 -6.70
N GLN A 960 -14.22 -27.81 -7.09
CA GLN A 960 -15.25 -27.21 -6.23
C GLN A 960 -15.47 -28.06 -4.97
N LYS A 961 -15.65 -29.38 -5.15
CA LYS A 961 -15.82 -30.31 -4.04
C LYS A 961 -14.59 -30.29 -3.11
N SER A 962 -13.39 -30.36 -3.67
CA SER A 962 -12.15 -30.36 -2.89
C SER A 962 -12.00 -29.07 -2.09
N GLN A 963 -12.33 -27.92 -2.70
CA GLN A 963 -12.32 -26.61 -2.04
C GLN A 963 -13.35 -26.54 -0.91
N LEU A 964 -14.59 -27.00 -1.13
CA LEU A 964 -15.61 -27.03 -0.09
C LEU A 964 -15.22 -27.94 1.08
N LEU A 965 -14.60 -29.09 0.81
CA LEU A 965 -14.13 -30.00 1.84
C LEU A 965 -13.01 -29.37 2.68
N GLN A 966 -12.09 -28.65 2.04
CA GLN A 966 -11.07 -27.87 2.75
C GLN A 966 -11.68 -26.77 3.63
N TYR A 967 -12.63 -26.00 3.09
CA TYR A 967 -13.34 -24.97 3.86
C TYR A 967 -14.14 -25.58 5.02
N SER A 968 -14.68 -26.79 4.86
CA SER A 968 -15.37 -27.50 5.93
C SER A 968 -14.40 -27.88 7.06
N ASP A 969 -13.18 -28.35 6.74
CA ASP A 969 -12.15 -28.59 7.76
C ASP A 969 -11.75 -27.28 8.48
N TRP A 970 -11.66 -26.14 7.78
CA TRP A 970 -11.40 -24.84 8.41
C TRP A 970 -12.51 -24.43 9.38
N ILE A 971 -13.77 -24.64 8.98
CA ILE A 971 -14.93 -24.34 9.81
C ILE A 971 -15.00 -25.27 11.01
N ASP A 972 -14.75 -26.58 10.85
CA ASP A 972 -14.71 -27.54 11.95
C ASP A 972 -13.68 -27.12 13.00
N VAL A 973 -12.46 -26.74 12.58
CA VAL A 973 -11.46 -26.20 13.50
C VAL A 973 -11.95 -24.89 14.14
N GLY A 974 -12.49 -23.95 13.37
CA GLY A 974 -13.04 -22.70 13.89
C GLY A 974 -14.16 -22.89 14.92
N LEU A 975 -15.05 -23.87 14.71
CA LEU A 975 -16.15 -24.23 15.62
C LEU A 975 -15.65 -24.75 16.97
N THR A 976 -14.40 -25.22 17.05
CA THR A 976 -13.77 -25.60 18.33
C THR A 976 -13.21 -24.41 19.12
N GLY A 977 -13.34 -23.17 18.61
CA GLY A 977 -12.58 -22.04 19.13
C GLY A 977 -11.16 -21.98 18.54
N ASN A 978 -11.01 -22.50 17.31
CA ASN A 978 -9.80 -22.51 16.51
C ASN A 978 -8.58 -23.19 17.17
N LEU A 979 -8.85 -24.23 17.97
CA LEU A 979 -7.86 -24.89 18.81
C LEU A 979 -6.78 -25.58 17.98
N ARG A 980 -5.52 -25.26 18.30
CA ARG A 980 -4.34 -25.82 17.64
C ARG A 980 -4.27 -27.35 17.78
N ASP A 981 -4.50 -27.83 19.01
CA ASP A 981 -4.21 -29.21 19.40
C ASP A 981 -5.47 -30.11 19.40
N TYR A 982 -6.65 -29.58 19.02
CA TYR A 982 -7.88 -30.38 18.91
C TYR A 982 -7.77 -31.40 17.78
N THR A 983 -8.12 -32.65 18.07
CA THR A 983 -8.00 -33.79 17.15
C THR A 983 -9.36 -34.20 16.59
N PHE A 984 -9.41 -34.39 15.27
CA PHE A 984 -10.60 -34.88 14.56
C PHE A 984 -10.21 -35.62 13.28
N VAL A 985 -11.19 -36.24 12.63
CA VAL A 985 -10.98 -36.85 11.30
C VAL A 985 -11.19 -35.77 10.25
N GLY A 986 -10.12 -35.36 9.54
CA GLY A 986 -10.21 -34.36 8.49
C GLY A 986 -10.81 -34.92 7.19
N SER A 987 -11.05 -34.05 6.21
CA SER A 987 -11.64 -34.42 4.91
C SER A 987 -10.84 -35.48 4.13
N SER A 988 -9.53 -35.59 4.36
CA SER A 988 -8.67 -36.64 3.78
C SER A 988 -8.91 -38.03 4.39
N GLY A 989 -9.58 -38.12 5.54
CA GLY A 989 -9.88 -39.34 6.27
C GLY A 989 -8.88 -39.72 7.36
N GLY A 990 -7.76 -39.00 7.47
CA GLY A 990 -6.81 -39.14 8.58
C GLY A 990 -7.28 -38.40 9.84
N THR A 991 -6.84 -38.88 11.01
CA THR A 991 -6.91 -38.08 12.24
C THR A 991 -5.82 -37.01 12.18
N VAL A 992 -6.22 -35.75 12.34
CA VAL A 992 -5.37 -34.56 12.30
C VAL A 992 -5.67 -33.67 13.49
N THR A 993 -4.71 -32.83 13.86
CA THR A 993 -4.87 -31.70 14.77
C THR A 993 -5.32 -30.45 14.01
N GLY A 994 -5.85 -29.43 14.70
CA GLY A 994 -6.17 -28.13 14.11
C GLY A 994 -4.98 -27.45 13.42
N ALA A 995 -3.77 -27.59 13.96
CA ALA A 995 -2.54 -27.07 13.36
C ALA A 995 -2.12 -27.78 12.05
N GLU A 996 -2.49 -29.05 11.88
CA GLU A 996 -2.14 -29.83 10.69
C GLU A 996 -3.08 -29.53 9.50
N VAL A 997 -4.21 -28.88 9.75
CA VAL A 997 -5.08 -28.36 8.69
C VAL A 997 -4.44 -27.10 8.10
N ASN A 998 -4.21 -27.10 6.79
CA ASN A 998 -3.52 -26.02 6.09
C ASN A 998 -4.48 -24.89 5.69
N TYR A 999 -4.13 -23.66 6.08
CA TYR A 999 -4.70 -22.41 5.62
C TYR A 999 -3.59 -21.58 4.95
N ASN A 1000 -3.52 -21.62 3.61
CA ASN A 1000 -2.56 -20.84 2.82
C ASN A 1000 -1.08 -20.94 3.28
N GLY A 1001 -0.65 -22.12 3.72
CA GLY A 1001 0.71 -22.36 4.23
C GLY A 1001 0.88 -22.14 5.73
N GLN A 1002 -0.16 -21.67 6.42
CA GLN A 1002 -0.23 -21.51 7.87
C GLN A 1002 -1.14 -22.57 8.51
N PRO A 1003 -0.99 -22.84 9.82
CA PRO A 1003 -1.96 -23.67 10.54
C PRO A 1003 -3.33 -22.99 10.57
N THR A 1004 -4.39 -23.78 10.36
CA THR A 1004 -5.76 -23.31 10.59
C THR A 1004 -5.98 -23.05 12.07
N GLY A 1005 -5.76 -24.07 12.92
CA GLY A 1005 -5.88 -23.95 14.37
C GLY A 1005 -4.60 -23.39 14.99
N TYR A 1006 -4.72 -22.33 15.77
CA TYR A 1006 -3.59 -21.63 16.40
C TYR A 1006 -3.79 -21.30 17.88
N THR A 1007 -4.97 -21.53 18.44
CA THR A 1007 -5.28 -21.14 19.83
C THR A 1007 -5.04 -22.27 20.84
N LYS A 1008 -4.80 -21.89 22.10
CA LYS A 1008 -4.78 -22.79 23.27
C LYS A 1008 -6.14 -22.85 23.96
N SER A 1009 -6.88 -21.76 23.91
CA SER A 1009 -8.17 -21.60 24.57
C SER A 1009 -9.20 -21.04 23.59
N PRO A 1010 -10.48 -21.45 23.65
CA PRO A 1010 -11.50 -20.92 22.75
C PRO A 1010 -11.68 -19.41 22.88
N ILE A 1011 -11.38 -18.81 24.04
CA ILE A 1011 -11.45 -17.35 24.19
C ILE A 1011 -10.41 -16.62 23.33
N GLU A 1012 -9.36 -17.28 22.87
CA GLU A 1012 -8.35 -16.66 22.00
C GLU A 1012 -8.81 -16.55 20.53
N ALA A 1013 -9.95 -17.17 20.18
CA ALA A 1013 -10.55 -17.06 18.85
C ALA A 1013 -11.78 -16.15 18.87
N VAL A 1014 -11.67 -15.00 18.18
CA VAL A 1014 -12.81 -14.16 17.85
C VAL A 1014 -13.33 -14.58 16.48
N ASN A 1015 -14.39 -15.39 16.46
CA ASN A 1015 -14.98 -15.93 15.24
C ASN A 1015 -15.95 -14.91 14.65
N TYR A 1016 -15.83 -14.66 13.34
CA TYR A 1016 -16.63 -13.66 12.63
C TYR A 1016 -16.84 -14.07 11.17
N ALA A 1017 -17.81 -13.45 10.52
CA ALA A 1017 -18.06 -13.57 9.09
C ALA A 1017 -18.08 -12.21 8.37
N SER A 1018 -17.99 -11.11 9.13
CA SER A 1018 -18.01 -9.72 8.68
C SER A 1018 -17.54 -8.84 9.83
N VAL A 1019 -16.90 -7.74 9.47
CA VAL A 1019 -16.42 -6.62 10.29
C VAL A 1019 -16.62 -5.36 9.45
N HIS A 1020 -16.37 -4.18 10.00
CA HIS A 1020 -16.49 -2.90 9.30
C HIS A 1020 -15.68 -2.83 7.99
N ASP A 1021 -14.50 -3.46 7.95
CA ASP A 1021 -13.64 -3.62 6.79
C ASP A 1021 -14.14 -4.67 5.79
N ASN A 1022 -13.83 -4.47 4.50
CA ASN A 1022 -14.28 -5.31 3.40
C ASN A 1022 -15.82 -5.23 3.23
N GLN A 1023 -16.39 -6.11 2.41
CA GLN A 1023 -17.85 -6.13 2.23
C GLN A 1023 -18.55 -6.72 3.47
N ASP A 1024 -19.68 -6.13 3.83
CA ASP A 1024 -20.66 -6.72 4.74
C ASP A 1024 -21.01 -8.18 4.33
N LEU A 1025 -21.44 -9.02 5.27
CA LEU A 1025 -21.75 -10.43 4.94
C LEU A 1025 -22.85 -10.55 3.89
N PHE A 1026 -23.87 -9.68 3.95
CA PHE A 1026 -24.96 -9.73 2.98
C PHE A 1026 -24.48 -9.36 1.57
N ASP A 1027 -23.59 -8.37 1.45
CA ASP A 1027 -23.00 -7.97 0.18
C ASP A 1027 -22.13 -9.08 -0.43
N ALA A 1028 -21.36 -9.80 0.41
CA ALA A 1028 -20.64 -10.98 -0.04
C ALA A 1028 -21.59 -12.11 -0.48
N VAL A 1029 -22.69 -12.34 0.23
CA VAL A 1029 -23.74 -13.27 -0.20
C VAL A 1029 -24.33 -12.84 -1.55
N GLN A 1030 -24.50 -11.53 -1.77
CA GLN A 1030 -25.04 -10.98 -3.01
C GLN A 1030 -24.13 -11.28 -4.20
N LEU A 1031 -22.83 -10.98 -4.06
CA LEU A 1031 -21.80 -11.21 -5.07
C LEU A 1031 -21.59 -12.69 -5.41
N LYS A 1032 -21.59 -13.56 -4.39
CA LYS A 1032 -21.13 -14.94 -4.52
C LYS A 1032 -22.25 -15.93 -4.84
N SER A 1033 -23.49 -15.65 -4.48
CA SER A 1033 -24.60 -16.59 -4.72
C SER A 1033 -25.00 -16.65 -6.20
N SER A 1034 -25.47 -17.82 -6.65
CA SER A 1034 -26.03 -18.00 -7.99
C SER A 1034 -27.11 -16.96 -8.33
N PHE A 1035 -27.09 -16.41 -9.55
CA PHE A 1035 -28.07 -15.41 -9.99
C PHE A 1035 -29.53 -15.89 -9.92
N THR A 1036 -29.78 -17.20 -9.93
CA THR A 1036 -31.14 -17.76 -9.79
C THR A 1036 -31.63 -17.82 -8.34
N ASN A 1037 -30.76 -17.58 -7.35
CA ASN A 1037 -31.14 -17.57 -5.93
C ASN A 1037 -32.04 -16.36 -5.61
N SER A 1038 -33.20 -16.65 -5.03
CA SER A 1038 -34.13 -15.64 -4.52
C SER A 1038 -33.54 -14.87 -3.35
N ILE A 1039 -34.06 -13.67 -3.08
CA ILE A 1039 -33.67 -12.90 -1.89
C ILE A 1039 -33.90 -13.65 -0.56
N ALA A 1040 -34.95 -14.49 -0.49
CA ALA A 1040 -35.21 -15.34 0.68
C ALA A 1040 -34.13 -16.43 0.83
N THR A 1041 -33.65 -17.00 -0.27
CA THR A 1041 -32.52 -17.95 -0.28
C THR A 1041 -31.26 -17.26 0.24
N ARG A 1042 -30.99 -16.04 -0.20
CA ARG A 1042 -29.81 -15.25 0.19
C ARG A 1042 -29.87 -14.85 1.67
N ALA A 1043 -31.04 -14.46 2.18
CA ALA A 1043 -31.25 -14.25 3.62
C ALA A 1043 -30.99 -15.53 4.45
N ARG A 1044 -31.31 -16.72 3.93
CA ARG A 1044 -30.92 -17.99 4.60
C ARG A 1044 -29.42 -18.23 4.61
N ARG A 1045 -28.71 -17.82 3.55
CA ARG A 1045 -27.24 -17.89 3.49
C ARG A 1045 -26.58 -16.98 4.52
N GLN A 1046 -27.10 -15.76 4.71
CA GLN A 1046 -26.72 -14.87 5.83
C GLN A 1046 -26.85 -15.61 7.17
N VAL A 1047 -28.04 -16.16 7.44
CA VAL A 1047 -28.30 -16.88 8.69
C VAL A 1047 -27.40 -18.12 8.85
N MET A 1048 -27.07 -18.82 7.77
CA MET A 1048 -26.12 -19.96 7.80
C MET A 1048 -24.72 -19.52 8.25
N GLY A 1049 -24.19 -18.43 7.68
CA GLY A 1049 -22.90 -17.87 8.09
C GLY A 1049 -22.91 -17.43 9.56
N MET A 1050 -23.95 -16.71 9.96
CA MET A 1050 -24.12 -16.25 11.34
C MET A 1050 -24.31 -17.40 12.33
N ALA A 1051 -24.94 -18.51 11.93
CA ALA A 1051 -25.10 -19.69 12.78
C ALA A 1051 -23.76 -20.37 13.07
N LEU A 1052 -22.86 -20.46 12.09
CA LEU A 1052 -21.52 -21.02 12.27
C LEU A 1052 -20.68 -20.18 13.23
N VAL A 1053 -20.81 -18.85 13.17
CA VAL A 1053 -20.19 -17.94 14.15
C VAL A 1053 -20.80 -18.12 15.54
N THR A 1054 -22.14 -18.05 15.64
CA THR A 1054 -22.86 -17.99 16.93
C THR A 1054 -22.77 -19.29 17.73
N LEU A 1055 -22.74 -20.44 17.07
CA LEU A 1055 -22.79 -21.75 17.73
C LEU A 1055 -21.42 -22.43 17.87
N GLY A 1056 -20.33 -21.79 17.42
CA GLY A 1056 -18.96 -22.24 17.67
C GLY A 1056 -18.46 -21.88 19.08
N GLN A 1057 -17.42 -22.56 19.58
CA GLN A 1057 -16.91 -22.36 20.95
C GLN A 1057 -16.19 -21.02 21.17
N GLY A 1058 -15.61 -20.44 20.11
CA GLY A 1058 -14.95 -19.14 20.17
C GLY A 1058 -15.91 -18.00 20.53
N ILE A 1059 -15.37 -16.79 20.71
CA ILE A 1059 -16.18 -15.60 20.97
C ILE A 1059 -16.82 -15.15 19.65
N PRO A 1060 -18.16 -15.16 19.52
CA PRO A 1060 -18.82 -14.72 18.32
C PRO A 1060 -18.79 -13.19 18.21
N PHE A 1061 -18.48 -12.72 17.01
CA PHE A 1061 -18.41 -11.31 16.66
C PHE A 1061 -19.28 -11.02 15.44
N TYR A 1062 -20.01 -9.92 15.52
CA TYR A 1062 -20.95 -9.49 14.49
C TYR A 1062 -20.69 -8.04 14.13
N GLN A 1063 -20.72 -7.71 12.84
CA GLN A 1063 -20.77 -6.33 12.41
C GLN A 1063 -22.18 -5.78 12.67
N GLY A 1064 -22.28 -4.53 13.09
CA GLY A 1064 -23.55 -3.87 13.33
C GLY A 1064 -24.39 -3.87 12.07
N GLY A 1065 -25.60 -4.44 12.15
CA GLY A 1065 -26.54 -4.63 11.06
C GLY A 1065 -26.45 -5.97 10.33
N ASP A 1066 -25.50 -6.86 10.66
CA ASP A 1066 -25.45 -8.22 10.09
C ASP A 1066 -26.76 -9.00 10.33
N ASP A 1067 -27.43 -8.71 11.43
CA ASP A 1067 -28.70 -9.30 11.76
C ASP A 1067 -29.90 -8.70 11.02
N MET A 1068 -29.66 -7.62 10.30
CA MET A 1068 -30.64 -6.89 9.50
C MET A 1068 -30.30 -6.88 8.00
N LEU A 1069 -29.42 -7.77 7.54
CA LEU A 1069 -28.96 -7.87 6.15
C LEU A 1069 -28.25 -6.59 5.65
N ARG A 1070 -27.57 -5.85 6.53
CA ARG A 1070 -26.89 -4.59 6.19
C ARG A 1070 -26.06 -4.73 4.92
N SER A 1071 -26.17 -3.70 4.07
CA SER A 1071 -25.45 -3.53 2.83
C SER A 1071 -24.79 -2.16 2.80
N LYS A 1072 -23.63 -2.11 2.17
CA LYS A 1072 -22.95 -0.89 1.75
C LYS A 1072 -22.80 -0.86 0.22
N ASP A 1073 -23.68 -1.56 -0.49
CA ASP A 1073 -23.67 -1.75 -1.94
C ASP A 1073 -22.34 -2.32 -2.45
N MET A 1074 -21.80 -3.28 -1.68
CA MET A 1074 -20.55 -3.99 -1.98
C MET A 1074 -19.30 -3.11 -1.90
N ASP A 1075 -19.37 -1.95 -1.24
CA ASP A 1075 -18.19 -1.14 -0.92
C ASP A 1075 -17.19 -1.95 -0.08
N GLN A 1076 -15.98 -2.14 -0.59
CA GLN A 1076 -14.95 -2.92 0.11
C GLN A 1076 -14.21 -2.12 1.19
N ASN A 1077 -14.28 -0.78 1.19
CA ASN A 1077 -13.55 0.02 2.17
C ASN A 1077 -14.28 1.35 2.43
N SER A 1078 -15.33 1.25 3.23
CA SER A 1078 -16.30 2.32 3.45
C SER A 1078 -15.90 3.37 4.50
N TYR A 1079 -14.61 3.43 4.88
CA TYR A 1079 -14.11 4.32 5.94
C TYR A 1079 -14.50 5.78 5.76
N ASN A 1080 -14.50 6.26 4.51
CA ASN A 1080 -14.86 7.62 4.14
C ASN A 1080 -16.02 7.66 3.14
N SER A 1081 -16.89 6.65 3.14
CA SER A 1081 -18.06 6.56 2.23
C SER A 1081 -19.32 7.25 2.79
N GLY A 1082 -19.17 8.03 3.85
CA GLY A 1082 -20.23 8.88 4.39
C GLY A 1082 -21.44 8.15 4.96
N ASP A 1083 -22.42 8.94 5.40
CA ASP A 1083 -23.68 8.44 5.97
C ASP A 1083 -24.51 7.62 4.99
N TRP A 1084 -24.37 7.88 3.68
CA TRP A 1084 -25.20 7.27 2.65
C TRP A 1084 -24.93 5.77 2.51
N PHE A 1085 -23.66 5.38 2.33
CA PHE A 1085 -23.28 3.98 2.15
C PHE A 1085 -23.24 3.22 3.48
N ASN A 1086 -22.90 3.87 4.60
CA ASN A 1086 -22.79 3.20 5.90
C ASN A 1086 -24.11 3.10 6.70
N LYS A 1087 -25.22 3.65 6.20
CA LYS A 1087 -26.50 3.71 6.89
C LYS A 1087 -26.99 2.35 7.40
N ILE A 1088 -27.45 2.34 8.66
CA ILE A 1088 -28.29 1.28 9.23
C ILE A 1088 -29.72 1.80 9.40
N ASP A 1089 -30.72 1.03 8.96
CA ASP A 1089 -32.15 1.35 9.13
C ASP A 1089 -32.80 0.48 10.21
N TRP A 1090 -32.80 0.96 11.45
CA TRP A 1090 -33.40 0.28 12.61
C TRP A 1090 -34.92 0.11 12.54
N THR A 1091 -35.60 0.69 11.54
CA THR A 1091 -37.03 0.45 11.33
C THR A 1091 -37.30 -0.90 10.64
N GLY A 1092 -36.24 -1.55 10.12
CA GLY A 1092 -36.31 -2.81 9.40
C GLY A 1092 -37.04 -2.70 8.05
N GLN A 1093 -37.13 -1.49 7.48
CA GLN A 1093 -37.81 -1.28 6.20
C GLN A 1093 -36.86 -1.43 5.01
N THR A 1094 -35.60 -1.03 5.14
CA THR A 1094 -34.57 -1.26 4.12
C THR A 1094 -33.30 -1.85 4.74
N ALA A 1095 -32.51 -2.51 3.91
CA ALA A 1095 -31.20 -3.05 4.29
C ALA A 1095 -30.03 -2.21 3.75
N ASN A 1096 -30.33 -1.01 3.24
CA ASN A 1096 -29.38 -0.13 2.55
C ASN A 1096 -28.75 -0.76 1.27
N TRP A 1097 -29.52 -1.58 0.55
CA TRP A 1097 -29.14 -2.20 -0.73
C TRP A 1097 -29.78 -1.49 -1.93
N GLY A 1098 -29.03 -1.32 -3.02
CA GLY A 1098 -29.50 -0.68 -4.25
C GLY A 1098 -29.64 0.84 -4.08
N ILE A 1099 -28.66 1.45 -3.44
CA ILE A 1099 -28.57 2.89 -3.15
C ILE A 1099 -27.52 3.61 -4.01
N GLY A 1100 -26.77 2.91 -4.86
CA GLY A 1100 -25.87 3.47 -5.86
C GLY A 1100 -24.57 2.66 -5.97
N LEU A 1101 -23.84 2.79 -7.08
CA LEU A 1101 -22.51 2.21 -7.16
C LEU A 1101 -21.58 2.85 -6.10
N PRO A 1102 -20.73 2.07 -5.41
CA PRO A 1102 -19.86 2.55 -4.32
C PRO A 1102 -18.70 3.42 -4.85
N ILE A 1103 -17.94 4.03 -3.93
CA ILE A 1103 -16.89 5.04 -4.23
C ILE A 1103 -15.93 4.56 -5.33
N ALA A 1104 -15.80 5.38 -6.38
CA ALA A 1104 -15.08 5.02 -7.59
C ALA A 1104 -13.59 4.74 -7.36
N SER A 1105 -12.91 5.52 -6.51
CA SER A 1105 -11.46 5.41 -6.27
C SER A 1105 -11.03 4.03 -5.76
N GLN A 1106 -11.95 3.29 -5.14
CA GLN A 1106 -11.70 1.95 -4.62
C GLN A 1106 -12.42 0.87 -5.42
N ASN A 1107 -13.64 1.15 -5.90
CA ASN A 1107 -14.55 0.10 -6.37
C ASN A 1107 -14.85 0.16 -7.88
N GLN A 1108 -14.39 1.18 -8.63
CA GLN A 1108 -14.79 1.37 -10.02
C GLN A 1108 -14.47 0.17 -10.92
N GLY A 1109 -13.35 -0.51 -10.67
CA GLY A 1109 -12.97 -1.73 -11.40
C GLY A 1109 -13.98 -2.86 -11.25
N GLN A 1110 -14.74 -2.88 -10.16
CA GLN A 1110 -15.70 -3.92 -9.79
C GLN A 1110 -17.13 -3.58 -10.19
N TRP A 1111 -17.42 -2.33 -10.56
CA TRP A 1111 -18.77 -1.90 -10.96
C TRP A 1111 -19.44 -2.79 -12.01
N PRO A 1112 -18.75 -3.33 -13.04
CA PRO A 1112 -19.38 -4.26 -13.98
C PRO A 1112 -19.96 -5.53 -13.33
N LEU A 1113 -19.44 -5.95 -12.18
CA LEU A 1113 -19.96 -7.06 -11.38
C LEU A 1113 -21.17 -6.63 -10.55
N MET A 1114 -21.15 -5.39 -10.04
CA MET A 1114 -22.15 -4.82 -9.12
C MET A 1114 -23.43 -4.37 -9.84
N THR A 1115 -23.32 -3.67 -10.99
CA THR A 1115 -24.45 -3.13 -11.76
C THR A 1115 -25.59 -4.13 -11.99
N PRO A 1116 -25.38 -5.36 -12.48
CA PRO A 1116 -26.48 -6.30 -12.72
C PRO A 1116 -27.18 -6.78 -11.44
N LEU A 1117 -26.51 -6.70 -10.28
CA LEU A 1117 -27.10 -7.02 -8.98
C LEU A 1117 -27.92 -5.84 -8.44
N LEU A 1118 -27.35 -4.64 -8.46
CA LEU A 1118 -27.99 -3.42 -7.94
C LEU A 1118 -29.22 -3.00 -8.76
N SER A 1119 -29.18 -3.13 -10.08
CA SER A 1119 -30.28 -2.76 -10.98
C SER A 1119 -31.48 -3.72 -10.93
N ASN A 1120 -31.33 -4.90 -10.34
CA ASN A 1120 -32.37 -5.93 -10.32
C ASN A 1120 -33.15 -5.92 -8.99
N PRO A 1121 -34.43 -5.47 -8.99
CA PRO A 1121 -35.22 -5.38 -7.76
C PRO A 1121 -35.53 -6.74 -7.11
N ALA A 1122 -35.31 -7.86 -7.81
CA ALA A 1122 -35.46 -9.19 -7.24
C ALA A 1122 -34.40 -9.52 -6.16
N TYR A 1123 -33.30 -8.75 -6.11
CA TYR A 1123 -32.25 -8.89 -5.11
C TYR A 1123 -32.34 -7.89 -3.97
N THR A 1124 -33.34 -7.00 -3.97
CA THR A 1124 -33.56 -6.04 -2.87
C THR A 1124 -34.20 -6.74 -1.67
N PRO A 1125 -33.57 -6.74 -0.48
CA PRO A 1125 -34.18 -7.23 0.75
C PRO A 1125 -35.53 -6.58 1.03
N GLN A 1126 -36.54 -7.39 1.34
CA GLN A 1126 -37.84 -6.91 1.78
C GLN A 1126 -37.90 -6.87 3.31
N PRO A 1127 -38.79 -6.07 3.92
CA PRO A 1127 -38.93 -6.01 5.39
C PRO A 1127 -39.13 -7.39 6.04
N ALA A 1128 -39.82 -8.32 5.35
CA ALA A 1128 -39.99 -9.69 5.84
C ALA A 1128 -38.68 -10.50 5.86
N ASN A 1129 -37.74 -10.24 4.95
CA ASN A 1129 -36.42 -10.88 4.95
C ASN A 1129 -35.54 -10.33 6.09
N ILE A 1130 -35.61 -9.02 6.34
CA ILE A 1130 -34.89 -8.34 7.42
C ILE A 1130 -35.40 -8.86 8.78
N ALA A 1131 -36.72 -8.81 9.02
CA ALA A 1131 -37.33 -9.31 10.25
C ALA A 1131 -37.10 -10.82 10.47
N TYR A 1132 -37.04 -11.61 9.39
CA TYR A 1132 -36.67 -13.02 9.47
C TYR A 1132 -35.23 -13.21 9.99
N THR A 1133 -34.29 -12.44 9.46
CA THR A 1133 -32.86 -12.53 9.80
C THR A 1133 -32.62 -12.10 11.24
N GLU A 1134 -33.25 -11.01 11.67
CA GLU A 1134 -33.20 -10.50 13.04
C GLU A 1134 -33.72 -11.57 14.02
N ALA A 1135 -34.91 -12.13 13.76
CA ALA A 1135 -35.49 -13.16 14.59
C ALA A 1135 -34.62 -14.44 14.65
N ALA A 1136 -34.03 -14.84 13.52
CA ALA A 1136 -33.17 -16.02 13.46
C ALA A 1136 -31.90 -15.85 14.31
N ILE A 1137 -31.27 -14.68 14.31
CA ILE A 1137 -30.06 -14.43 15.11
C ILE A 1137 -30.38 -14.30 16.59
N GLN A 1138 -31.50 -13.66 16.94
CA GLN A 1138 -32.01 -13.69 18.32
C GLN A 1138 -32.28 -15.13 18.81
N ASP A 1139 -32.84 -15.98 17.95
CA ASP A 1139 -33.04 -17.40 18.26
C ASP A 1139 -31.71 -18.15 18.44
N LEU A 1140 -30.70 -17.89 17.59
CA LEU A 1140 -29.37 -18.47 17.71
C LEU A 1140 -28.65 -18.05 19.01
N LEU A 1141 -28.74 -16.77 19.39
CA LEU A 1141 -28.21 -16.27 20.66
C LEU A 1141 -28.89 -16.97 21.85
N LYS A 1142 -30.23 -17.06 21.86
CA LYS A 1142 -30.96 -17.77 22.92
C LYS A 1142 -30.55 -19.24 23.01
N ILE A 1143 -30.26 -19.88 21.88
CA ILE A 1143 -29.75 -21.26 21.85
C ILE A 1143 -28.34 -21.34 22.44
N ARG A 1144 -27.41 -20.47 22.01
CA ARG A 1144 -26.03 -20.43 22.55
C ARG A 1144 -26.05 -20.35 24.07
N TYR A 1145 -26.81 -19.42 24.63
CA TYR A 1145 -26.86 -19.19 26.07
C TYR A 1145 -27.83 -20.10 26.83
N SER A 1146 -28.44 -21.09 26.17
CA SER A 1146 -29.27 -22.12 26.83
C SER A 1146 -28.43 -23.22 27.50
N SER A 1147 -27.14 -23.33 27.16
CA SER A 1147 -26.25 -24.40 27.63
C SER A 1147 -24.79 -23.99 27.57
N GLY A 1148 -24.05 -24.25 28.65
CA GLY A 1148 -22.60 -24.07 28.72
C GLY A 1148 -21.81 -24.91 27.72
N LEU A 1149 -22.44 -25.91 27.07
CA LEU A 1149 -21.80 -26.72 26.03
C LEU A 1149 -21.43 -25.90 24.79
N PHE A 1150 -22.04 -24.74 24.54
CA PHE A 1150 -21.68 -23.89 23.40
C PHE A 1150 -20.50 -22.94 23.67
N HIS A 1151 -20.04 -22.84 24.92
CA HIS A 1151 -19.07 -21.85 25.37
C HIS A 1151 -18.20 -22.41 26.51
N MET A 1152 -17.68 -23.62 26.29
CA MET A 1152 -16.74 -24.28 27.20
C MET A 1152 -15.45 -23.46 27.31
N ALA A 1153 -14.78 -23.51 28.46
CA ALA A 1153 -13.70 -22.58 28.76
C ALA A 1153 -12.31 -23.09 28.34
N THR A 1154 -12.17 -24.39 28.10
CA THR A 1154 -10.85 -25.01 27.91
C THR A 1154 -10.80 -26.01 26.75
N GLU A 1155 -9.61 -26.13 26.15
CA GLU A 1155 -9.31 -27.15 25.13
C GLU A 1155 -9.66 -28.57 25.58
N GLY A 1156 -9.36 -28.91 26.84
CA GLY A 1156 -9.63 -30.25 27.39
C GLY A 1156 -11.12 -30.58 27.45
N GLU A 1157 -11.96 -29.62 27.86
CA GLU A 1157 -13.41 -29.79 27.82
C GLU A 1157 -13.91 -29.96 26.39
N ILE A 1158 -13.42 -29.14 25.45
CA ILE A 1158 -13.84 -29.19 24.05
C ILE A 1158 -13.42 -30.51 23.40
N GLN A 1159 -12.19 -30.97 23.61
CA GLN A 1159 -11.70 -32.25 23.09
C GLN A 1159 -12.52 -33.44 23.63
N GLN A 1160 -12.98 -33.35 24.88
CA GLN A 1160 -13.79 -34.39 25.51
C GLN A 1160 -15.24 -34.36 25.01
N ASN A 1161 -15.81 -33.17 24.84
CA ASN A 1161 -17.25 -32.97 24.74
C ASN A 1161 -17.74 -32.63 23.34
N LEU A 1162 -16.88 -32.17 22.43
CA LEU A 1162 -17.22 -31.85 21.05
C LEU A 1162 -16.77 -32.97 20.10
N THR A 1163 -17.62 -33.36 19.15
CA THR A 1163 -17.26 -34.31 18.09
C THR A 1163 -17.98 -33.99 16.78
N PHE A 1164 -17.25 -34.05 15.66
CA PHE A 1164 -17.83 -33.93 14.32
C PHE A 1164 -18.20 -35.30 13.76
N LEU A 1165 -19.41 -35.45 13.23
CA LEU A 1165 -19.95 -36.75 12.78
C LEU A 1165 -19.95 -36.93 11.25
N ASN A 1166 -19.97 -35.84 10.47
CA ASN A 1166 -19.93 -35.89 9.01
C ASN A 1166 -18.51 -35.56 8.51
N THR A 1167 -17.59 -36.50 8.68
CA THR A 1167 -16.16 -36.28 8.40
C THR A 1167 -15.58 -37.29 7.39
N GLY A 1168 -14.33 -37.08 6.97
CA GLY A 1168 -13.63 -37.95 6.03
C GLY A 1168 -14.01 -37.73 4.56
N PRO A 1169 -13.45 -38.53 3.63
CA PRO A 1169 -13.56 -38.30 2.19
C PRO A 1169 -14.95 -38.61 1.61
N SER A 1170 -15.78 -39.33 2.38
CA SER A 1170 -17.15 -39.70 2.02
C SER A 1170 -18.21 -38.85 2.73
N GLN A 1171 -17.80 -37.79 3.42
CA GLN A 1171 -18.75 -36.86 4.05
C GLN A 1171 -19.70 -36.25 3.01
N ILE A 1172 -20.91 -35.91 3.43
CA ILE A 1172 -21.87 -35.17 2.60
C ILE A 1172 -21.34 -33.73 2.46
N PRO A 1173 -20.96 -33.26 1.25
CA PRO A 1173 -20.41 -31.91 1.11
C PRO A 1173 -21.48 -30.86 1.42
N GLY A 1174 -21.10 -29.80 2.15
CA GLY A 1174 -22.00 -28.72 2.56
C GLY A 1174 -22.85 -29.05 3.79
N LEU A 1175 -22.46 -30.07 4.55
CA LEU A 1175 -23.08 -30.48 5.79
C LEU A 1175 -22.03 -30.53 6.89
N ILE A 1176 -22.27 -29.83 8.00
CA ILE A 1176 -21.48 -30.00 9.23
C ILE A 1176 -22.43 -30.55 10.31
N VAL A 1177 -22.00 -31.59 11.03
CA VAL A 1177 -22.75 -32.22 12.10
C VAL A 1177 -21.90 -32.23 13.37
N MET A 1178 -22.15 -31.27 14.25
CA MET A 1178 -21.43 -31.10 15.50
C MET A 1178 -22.26 -31.67 16.65
N LYS A 1179 -21.68 -32.60 17.40
CA LYS A 1179 -22.27 -33.18 18.61
C LYS A 1179 -21.56 -32.63 19.84
N LEU A 1180 -22.32 -32.17 20.83
CA LEU A 1180 -21.83 -31.74 22.13
C LEU A 1180 -22.42 -32.65 23.22
N ASP A 1181 -21.58 -33.30 24.00
CA ASP A 1181 -21.98 -34.17 25.10
C ASP A 1181 -21.41 -33.67 26.41
N ALA A 1182 -22.23 -33.63 27.47
CA ALA A 1182 -21.77 -33.18 28.77
C ALA A 1182 -20.71 -34.11 29.41
N ASN A 1183 -20.69 -35.40 29.04
CA ASN A 1183 -19.76 -36.42 29.55
C ASN A 1183 -19.53 -36.41 31.08
N GLY A 1184 -20.60 -36.15 31.85
CA GLY A 1184 -20.56 -36.06 33.31
C GLY A 1184 -20.37 -34.65 33.87
N GLY A 1185 -20.02 -33.68 33.04
CA GLY A 1185 -19.96 -32.25 33.39
C GLY A 1185 -21.33 -31.60 33.62
N ASN A 1186 -21.29 -30.40 34.21
CA ASN A 1186 -22.47 -29.58 34.47
C ASN A 1186 -22.46 -28.32 33.58
N TYR A 1187 -23.17 -28.42 32.45
CA TYR A 1187 -23.29 -27.35 31.47
C TYR A 1187 -24.74 -26.82 31.37
N GLY A 1188 -25.56 -27.04 32.41
CA GLY A 1188 -26.99 -26.74 32.38
C GLY A 1188 -27.85 -27.98 32.13
N MET A 1189 -29.06 -27.76 31.60
CA MET A 1189 -30.11 -28.79 31.57
C MET A 1189 -29.89 -29.88 30.50
N TYR A 1190 -29.20 -29.55 29.41
CA TYR A 1190 -29.02 -30.47 28.29
C TYR A 1190 -27.74 -31.30 28.46
N LYS A 1191 -27.85 -32.63 28.26
CA LYS A 1191 -26.72 -33.57 28.33
C LYS A 1191 -26.18 -33.96 26.95
N HIS A 1192 -27.04 -33.87 25.94
CA HIS A 1192 -26.69 -34.10 24.54
C HIS A 1192 -27.23 -32.94 23.72
N VAL A 1193 -26.38 -32.38 22.86
CA VAL A 1193 -26.75 -31.39 21.84
C VAL A 1193 -26.23 -31.87 20.51
N LEU A 1194 -27.05 -31.80 19.46
CA LEU A 1194 -26.67 -32.07 18.09
C LEU A 1194 -27.00 -30.84 17.25
N VAL A 1195 -25.99 -30.25 16.65
CA VAL A 1195 -26.12 -29.13 15.72
C VAL A 1195 -25.85 -29.63 14.31
N VAL A 1196 -26.79 -29.38 13.40
CA VAL A 1196 -26.71 -29.77 12.00
C VAL A 1196 -26.78 -28.50 11.15
N PHE A 1197 -25.67 -28.14 10.52
CA PHE A 1197 -25.58 -27.03 9.57
C PHE A 1197 -25.73 -27.59 8.15
N ASN A 1198 -26.93 -27.50 7.57
CA ASN A 1198 -27.17 -27.95 6.20
C ASN A 1198 -27.12 -26.76 5.24
N ALA A 1199 -25.96 -26.52 4.62
CA ALA A 1199 -25.77 -25.49 3.60
C ALA A 1199 -26.13 -25.96 2.18
N THR A 1200 -26.62 -27.20 2.03
CA THR A 1200 -27.08 -27.70 0.73
C THR A 1200 -28.43 -27.11 0.33
N THR A 1201 -28.76 -27.18 -0.95
CA THR A 1201 -30.05 -26.75 -1.53
C THR A 1201 -31.17 -27.78 -1.38
N SER A 1202 -30.91 -28.89 -0.68
CA SER A 1202 -31.85 -29.99 -0.49
C SER A 1202 -31.98 -30.40 0.98
N GLN A 1203 -33.07 -31.08 1.31
CA GLN A 1203 -33.19 -31.72 2.62
C GLN A 1203 -32.13 -32.82 2.76
N VAL A 1204 -31.46 -32.86 3.91
CA VAL A 1204 -30.51 -33.90 4.28
C VAL A 1204 -31.14 -34.83 5.33
N ASN A 1205 -30.88 -36.13 5.18
CA ASN A 1205 -31.18 -37.15 6.19
C ASN A 1205 -29.85 -37.76 6.67
N PHE A 1206 -29.28 -37.19 7.73
CA PHE A 1206 -28.01 -37.66 8.28
C PHE A 1206 -28.25 -38.76 9.32
N THR A 1207 -27.61 -39.92 9.15
CA THR A 1207 -27.79 -41.06 10.06
C THR A 1207 -26.45 -41.45 10.67
N SER A 1208 -26.42 -41.61 12.00
CA SER A 1208 -25.25 -42.14 12.72
C SER A 1208 -25.67 -43.11 13.81
N SER A 1209 -24.93 -44.21 13.96
CA SER A 1209 -25.12 -45.17 15.05
C SER A 1209 -24.82 -44.55 16.42
N THR A 1210 -23.95 -43.52 16.49
CA THR A 1210 -23.64 -42.81 17.74
C THR A 1210 -24.80 -41.96 18.26
N LEU A 1211 -25.84 -41.75 17.44
CA LEU A 1211 -27.05 -41.01 17.79
C LEU A 1211 -28.23 -41.94 18.13
N GLN A 1212 -28.11 -43.25 17.87
CA GLN A 1212 -29.18 -44.21 18.12
C GLN A 1212 -29.49 -44.31 19.62
N GLY A 1213 -30.78 -44.29 19.96
CA GLY A 1213 -31.25 -44.37 21.33
C GLY A 1213 -31.19 -43.06 22.13
N LEU A 1214 -30.54 -42.01 21.61
CA LEU A 1214 -30.60 -40.69 22.24
C LEU A 1214 -32.00 -40.09 22.08
N THR A 1215 -32.58 -39.58 23.16
CA THR A 1215 -33.91 -38.95 23.17
C THR A 1215 -33.89 -37.50 22.68
N LEU A 1216 -33.09 -37.23 21.64
CA LEU A 1216 -32.95 -35.90 21.06
C LEU A 1216 -34.27 -35.41 20.46
N HIS A 1217 -34.57 -34.15 20.67
CA HIS A 1217 -35.70 -33.45 20.05
C HIS A 1217 -35.30 -32.02 19.67
N LEU A 1218 -36.00 -31.43 18.70
CA LEU A 1218 -35.69 -30.06 18.24
C LEU A 1218 -35.75 -29.06 19.40
N HIS A 1219 -34.76 -28.19 19.53
CA HIS A 1219 -34.66 -27.20 20.60
C HIS A 1219 -35.93 -26.35 20.69
N MET A 1220 -36.37 -25.99 21.91
CA MET A 1220 -37.67 -25.33 22.11
C MET A 1220 -37.77 -23.97 21.42
N VAL A 1221 -36.67 -23.20 21.38
CA VAL A 1221 -36.60 -21.94 20.61
C VAL A 1221 -36.92 -22.20 19.14
N GLN A 1222 -36.32 -23.23 18.54
CA GLN A 1222 -36.53 -23.58 17.14
C GLN A 1222 -37.91 -24.17 16.85
N LYS A 1223 -38.49 -24.93 17.79
CA LYS A 1223 -39.89 -25.39 17.69
C LYS A 1223 -40.89 -24.22 17.66
N GLN A 1224 -40.57 -23.13 18.36
CA GLN A 1224 -41.39 -21.92 18.46
C GLN A 1224 -40.97 -20.82 17.48
N SER A 1225 -39.86 -21.01 16.76
CA SER A 1225 -39.31 -20.02 15.83
C SER A 1225 -40.33 -19.69 14.74
N ASN A 1226 -40.26 -18.48 14.20
CA ASN A 1226 -41.08 -18.07 13.06
C ASN A 1226 -40.60 -18.70 11.75
N ASP A 1227 -39.39 -19.27 11.70
CA ASP A 1227 -38.87 -19.98 10.52
C ASP A 1227 -39.55 -21.35 10.29
N PRO A 1228 -40.36 -21.52 9.23
CA PRO A 1228 -40.99 -22.81 8.93
C PRO A 1228 -39.99 -23.94 8.61
N SER A 1229 -38.84 -23.64 8.00
CA SER A 1229 -37.86 -24.66 7.64
C SER A 1229 -37.22 -25.26 8.89
N THR A 1230 -36.77 -24.42 9.82
CA THR A 1230 -36.24 -24.88 11.10
C THR A 1230 -37.25 -25.76 11.84
N ARG A 1231 -38.53 -25.37 11.91
CA ARG A 1231 -39.60 -26.17 12.57
C ARG A 1231 -39.86 -27.54 11.96
N GLN A 1232 -39.53 -27.73 10.68
CA GLN A 1232 -39.70 -29.02 9.98
C GLN A 1232 -38.57 -30.01 10.28
N SER A 1233 -37.51 -29.56 10.95
CA SER A 1233 -36.40 -30.43 11.35
C SER A 1233 -36.87 -31.46 12.37
N SER A 1234 -36.49 -32.72 12.18
CA SER A 1234 -36.94 -33.83 13.02
C SER A 1234 -35.83 -34.84 13.30
N PHE A 1235 -35.99 -35.59 14.40
CA PHE A 1235 -35.03 -36.61 14.81
C PHE A 1235 -35.73 -37.95 15.06
N ASN A 1236 -35.17 -39.02 14.49
CA ASN A 1236 -35.64 -40.39 14.70
C ASN A 1236 -34.68 -41.16 15.61
N LEU A 1237 -35.06 -41.32 16.87
CA LEU A 1237 -34.25 -41.99 17.89
C LEU A 1237 -33.97 -43.48 17.61
N LYS A 1238 -34.82 -44.16 16.84
CA LYS A 1238 -34.63 -45.59 16.53
C LYS A 1238 -33.50 -45.81 15.55
N THR A 1239 -33.39 -44.93 14.56
CA THR A 1239 -32.37 -45.02 13.51
C THR A 1239 -31.16 -44.12 13.77
N GLY A 1240 -31.29 -43.14 14.66
CA GLY A 1240 -30.26 -42.11 14.88
C GLY A 1240 -30.19 -41.13 13.70
N THR A 1241 -31.35 -40.82 13.10
CA THR A 1241 -31.43 -39.99 11.89
C THR A 1241 -31.93 -38.59 12.21
N ALA A 1242 -31.15 -37.57 11.85
CA ALA A 1242 -31.58 -36.18 11.82
C ALA A 1242 -32.01 -35.79 10.40
N THR A 1243 -33.22 -35.26 10.25
CA THR A 1243 -33.75 -34.76 8.99
C THR A 1243 -33.83 -33.24 9.06
N VAL A 1244 -33.10 -32.56 8.17
CA VAL A 1244 -32.94 -31.09 8.19
C VAL A 1244 -33.17 -30.52 6.79
N PRO A 1245 -34.07 -29.54 6.61
CA PRO A 1245 -34.32 -28.91 5.31
C PRO A 1245 -33.10 -28.19 4.73
N ALA A 1246 -33.19 -27.80 3.46
CA ALA A 1246 -32.16 -27.01 2.77
C ALA A 1246 -31.85 -25.69 3.49
N LEU A 1247 -30.59 -25.24 3.43
CA LEU A 1247 -30.12 -23.95 3.99
C LEU A 1247 -30.67 -23.67 5.39
N THR A 1248 -30.53 -24.65 6.29
CA THR A 1248 -31.12 -24.63 7.64
C THR A 1248 -30.11 -25.15 8.65
N THR A 1249 -29.99 -24.44 9.78
CA THR A 1249 -29.28 -24.92 10.97
C THR A 1249 -30.28 -25.44 11.98
N ALA A 1250 -30.19 -26.71 12.34
CA ALA A 1250 -31.07 -27.35 13.31
C ALA A 1250 -30.29 -27.80 14.56
N VAL A 1251 -30.84 -27.49 15.74
CA VAL A 1251 -30.29 -27.85 17.04
C VAL A 1251 -31.25 -28.78 17.74
N PHE A 1252 -30.80 -30.01 17.99
CA PHE A 1252 -31.53 -31.00 18.76
C PHE A 1252 -30.89 -31.17 20.13
N VAL A 1253 -31.70 -31.35 21.16
CA VAL A 1253 -31.25 -31.46 22.55
C VAL A 1253 -31.91 -32.63 23.25
N ALA A 1254 -31.26 -33.15 24.29
CA ALA A 1254 -31.84 -34.09 25.24
C ALA A 1254 -31.43 -33.69 26.67
N GLU A 1255 -32.39 -33.69 27.58
CA GLU A 1255 -32.20 -33.41 29.00
C GLU A 1255 -31.57 -34.59 29.74
N ALA A 1256 -31.15 -34.35 30.99
CA ALA A 1256 -30.89 -35.44 31.93
C ALA A 1256 -32.20 -36.20 32.23
N ASN A 1257 -32.18 -37.52 32.07
CA ASN A 1257 -33.30 -38.40 32.49
C ASN A 1257 -33.55 -38.33 33.99
#